data_AF-A0A661CG38-F1
#
_entry.id   AF-A0A661CG38-F1
#
_cell.length_a   1.000
_cell.length_b   1.000
_cell.length_c   1.000
_cell.angle_alpha   90.00
_cell.angle_beta   90.00
_cell.angle_gamma   90.00
#
_symmetry.space_group_name_H-M   'P 1'
#
loop_
_entity.id
_entity.type
_entity.pdbx_description
1 polymer ?
#
loop_
_entity_poly.entity_id
_entity_poly.type
_entity_poly.pdbx_seq_one_letter_code
_entity_poly.pdbx_strand_id
1 'polypeptide(L)'
;MKRILINATQPEELRVAMVDGQRLYNFDIETAGRKQTKSNIYQGKITRLEPSLEAAFVEFGAERHGFLPLKDVARGYFQSQPKASEESNELSEDIPERRGIKDVLKEGQDIIVQVDKEERGNKGAALTTFISLAGRYLVLMPNNPRAGGVSRRIEGEDRSEAREALSALSIPAGMGLILRTAGVNKTADELQWDLEYLLQLWQAIESSALLHPAPFLIYQESNVVVRAIRDYLREDISEILVDDIDIYEEAGGFMQQVMPQHVNKVKLYQDKVPLFTRYQIESQIEMAFQREVKLPSGGAIVLDHAEALLSIDINSARATKGVDIEETALTTNMEAVDEIARQLRLRDLGGLVVIDFIDMLSHKNQREVEHRIKDVLKMDRARVQVGRISRFGLLEMSRQRLRPSLGESSHIVCPRCCGQGSIRSVESLSLSILRLMEEQAMKEHTAKIIAQVPVTVAAYLLNEKRAAVLQIEDRQQINIVLIPNPNMETPMYEMQRVRQDENKELASEKASYQFITPPLDPAFDNYSTPLKPEEEDEPAVKGVVHTTPPVQIKKSQAAQQGLIKRLWNRLFRQNTLKKNPKPKPPTQTRPRRSKSAKQKRSRNASKARSTPVSTTESDFSVDKSVLPETPEKKPGNSSRSTAYGHRSRRRKYSDTDTNSTAPSQTTKIVNTPKQDPTEITETAVSKAKEKVS
;
A
#
# COMPACT_ATOMS: atom_id res chain seq x y z
N MET A 1 2.41 -23.51 5.09
CA MET A 1 3.88 -23.42 5.09
C MET A 1 4.28 -22.24 4.24
N LYS A 2 5.00 -21.27 4.82
CA LYS A 2 5.30 -20.00 4.16
C LYS A 2 6.59 -20.05 3.35
N ARG A 3 6.60 -19.34 2.23
CA ARG A 3 7.75 -19.18 1.33
C ARG A 3 7.85 -17.75 0.82
N ILE A 4 9.07 -17.37 0.45
CA ILE A 4 9.33 -16.25 -0.46
C ILE A 4 9.62 -16.87 -1.83
N LEU A 5 8.97 -16.37 -2.87
CA LEU A 5 9.17 -16.78 -4.26
C LEU A 5 9.68 -15.55 -5.02
N ILE A 6 10.83 -15.66 -5.66
CA ILE A 6 11.49 -14.59 -6.43
C ILE A 6 11.49 -15.04 -7.89
N ASN A 7 10.81 -14.28 -8.73
CA ASN A 7 10.74 -14.48 -10.17
C ASN A 7 11.49 -13.34 -10.86
N ALA A 8 12.56 -13.70 -11.58
CA ALA A 8 13.51 -12.79 -12.20
C ALA A 8 13.78 -13.13 -13.68
N THR A 9 12.94 -14.00 -14.26
CA THR A 9 13.14 -14.54 -15.62
C THR A 9 12.97 -13.51 -16.74
N GLN A 10 12.47 -12.30 -16.46
CA GLN A 10 12.36 -11.19 -17.40
C GLN A 10 13.18 -10.02 -16.86
N PRO A 11 14.15 -9.46 -17.62
CA PRO A 11 15.02 -8.38 -17.13
C PRO A 11 14.27 -7.05 -16.89
N GLU A 12 13.07 -6.89 -17.45
CA GLU A 12 12.24 -5.70 -17.28
C GLU A 12 11.56 -5.63 -15.90
N GLU A 13 11.28 -6.79 -15.25
CA GLU A 13 10.45 -6.87 -14.05
C GLU A 13 10.94 -7.94 -13.05
N LEU A 14 11.42 -7.50 -11.89
CA LEU A 14 11.82 -8.34 -10.77
C LEU A 14 10.67 -8.47 -9.76
N ARG A 15 10.13 -9.68 -9.59
CA ARG A 15 8.88 -9.93 -8.85
C ARG A 15 9.12 -10.77 -7.60
N VAL A 16 8.61 -10.34 -6.44
CA VAL A 16 8.78 -11.06 -5.16
C VAL A 16 7.44 -11.30 -4.48
N ALA A 17 7.06 -12.58 -4.38
CA ALA A 17 5.79 -13.04 -3.83
C ALA A 17 5.96 -13.76 -2.48
N MET A 18 5.18 -13.33 -1.48
CA MET A 18 5.12 -13.96 -0.16
C MET A 18 3.84 -14.80 -0.05
N VAL A 19 4.01 -16.12 0.12
CA VAL A 19 2.91 -17.10 0.03
C VAL A 19 2.81 -17.97 1.27
N ASP A 20 1.60 -18.38 1.65
CA ASP A 20 1.38 -19.48 2.61
C ASP A 20 0.65 -20.63 1.91
N GLY A 21 1.37 -21.73 1.68
CA GLY A 21 0.91 -22.83 0.83
C GLY A 21 0.76 -22.38 -0.62
N GLN A 22 -0.44 -21.92 -0.97
CA GLN A 22 -0.80 -21.35 -2.28
C GLN A 22 -1.48 -19.97 -2.16
N ARG A 23 -1.73 -19.44 -0.95
CA ARG A 23 -2.37 -18.12 -0.76
C ARG A 23 -1.31 -17.02 -0.76
N LEU A 24 -1.38 -16.11 -1.73
CA LEU A 24 -0.53 -14.92 -1.83
C LEU A 24 -0.98 -13.89 -0.77
N TYR A 25 -0.08 -13.47 0.12
CA TYR A 25 -0.41 -12.55 1.24
C TYR A 25 0.35 -11.22 1.25
N ASN A 26 1.48 -11.13 0.54
CA ASN A 26 2.15 -9.87 0.14
C ASN A 26 2.85 -10.09 -1.21
N PHE A 27 3.03 -9.01 -1.97
CA PHE A 27 3.65 -9.01 -3.30
C PHE A 27 4.38 -7.68 -3.48
N ASP A 28 5.63 -7.75 -3.96
CA ASP A 28 6.47 -6.61 -4.27
C ASP A 28 6.96 -6.74 -5.73
N ILE A 29 7.06 -5.62 -6.44
CA ILE A 29 7.49 -5.50 -7.84
C ILE A 29 8.57 -4.42 -7.95
N GLU A 30 9.56 -4.62 -8.81
CA GLU A 30 10.54 -3.60 -9.21
C GLU A 30 10.76 -3.67 -10.73
N THR A 31 10.59 -2.54 -11.43
CA THR A 31 10.66 -2.44 -12.89
C THR A 31 11.93 -1.71 -13.28
N ALA A 32 12.68 -2.23 -14.26
CA ALA A 32 14.03 -1.75 -14.59
C ALA A 32 14.12 -0.23 -14.84
N GLY A 33 13.15 0.34 -15.57
CA GLY A 33 13.08 1.77 -15.88
C GLY A 33 12.63 2.69 -14.73
N ARG A 34 12.44 2.19 -13.50
CA ARG A 34 12.02 3.02 -12.35
C ARG A 34 12.59 2.51 -11.03
N LYS A 35 13.91 2.66 -10.87
CA LYS A 35 14.64 2.40 -9.63
C LYS A 35 14.07 3.24 -8.46
N GLN A 36 13.87 2.61 -7.31
CA GLN A 36 13.45 3.32 -6.09
C GLN A 36 14.64 4.14 -5.56
N THR A 37 14.43 5.44 -5.33
CA THR A 37 15.47 6.35 -4.80
C THR A 37 15.36 6.56 -3.30
N LYS A 38 14.27 6.07 -2.69
CA LYS A 38 14.06 6.10 -1.24
C LYS A 38 15.18 5.37 -0.49
N SER A 39 15.60 5.95 0.63
CA SER A 39 16.70 5.48 1.49
C SER A 39 18.10 5.53 0.87
N ASN A 40 18.26 5.87 -0.42
CA ASN A 40 19.56 6.17 -1.01
C ASN A 40 20.23 7.33 -0.26
N ILE A 41 21.56 7.28 -0.19
CA ILE A 41 22.40 8.25 0.50
C ILE A 41 23.36 8.86 -0.52
N TYR A 42 23.34 10.17 -0.61
CA TYR A 42 24.12 10.97 -1.55
C TYR A 42 25.02 11.95 -0.79
N GLN A 43 26.17 12.26 -1.36
CA GLN A 43 26.86 13.51 -1.00
C GLN A 43 26.17 14.62 -1.79
N GLY A 44 25.46 15.50 -1.11
CA GLY A 44 24.78 16.64 -1.71
C GLY A 44 25.53 17.94 -1.51
N LYS A 45 25.15 18.97 -2.27
CA LYS A 45 25.66 20.34 -2.19
C LYS A 45 24.52 21.32 -1.99
N ILE A 46 24.62 22.19 -0.99
CA ILE A 46 23.58 23.20 -0.72
C ILE A 46 23.62 24.28 -1.81
N THR A 47 22.53 24.41 -2.58
CA THR A 47 22.43 25.38 -3.67
C THR A 47 21.86 26.72 -3.23
N ARG A 48 20.86 26.72 -2.33
CA ARG A 48 20.29 27.94 -1.74
C ARG A 48 19.65 27.70 -0.38
N LEU A 49 19.58 28.75 0.44
CA LEU A 49 18.91 28.75 1.75
C LEU A 49 17.64 29.61 1.74
N GLU A 50 16.51 29.03 2.17
CA GLU A 50 15.18 29.65 2.18
C GLU A 50 14.65 29.82 3.62
N PRO A 51 14.86 31.00 4.26
CA PRO A 51 14.40 31.26 5.62
C PRO A 51 12.88 31.14 5.79
N SER A 52 12.11 31.54 4.78
CA SER A 52 10.64 31.51 4.80
C SER A 52 10.05 30.10 4.88
N LEU A 53 10.86 29.06 4.61
CA LEU A 53 10.49 27.65 4.72
C LEU A 53 11.30 26.92 5.81
N GLU A 54 12.16 27.64 6.53
CA GLU A 54 13.21 27.10 7.42
C GLU A 54 13.97 25.92 6.78
N ALA A 55 14.40 26.07 5.52
CA ALA A 55 14.93 24.96 4.73
C ALA A 55 16.09 25.34 3.78
N ALA A 56 16.85 24.33 3.37
CA ALA A 56 17.85 24.37 2.34
C ALA A 56 17.39 23.57 1.11
N PHE A 57 17.81 24.00 -0.09
CA PHE A 57 17.74 23.18 -1.30
C PHE A 57 19.11 22.55 -1.57
N VAL A 58 19.13 21.27 -1.89
CA VAL A 58 20.35 20.47 -2.08
C VAL A 58 20.36 19.85 -3.47
N GLU A 59 21.44 20.05 -4.20
CA GLU A 59 21.77 19.34 -5.43
C GLU A 59 22.46 18.02 -5.06
N PHE A 60 21.98 16.90 -5.59
CA PHE A 60 22.43 15.55 -5.17
C PHE A 60 22.51 14.52 -6.31
N GLY A 61 22.45 14.96 -7.57
CA GLY A 61 22.50 14.12 -8.78
C GLY A 61 21.16 13.98 -9.53
N ALA A 62 20.03 14.20 -8.87
CA ALA A 62 18.72 14.23 -9.54
C ALA A 62 18.47 15.53 -10.32
N GLU A 63 17.59 15.49 -11.34
CA GLU A 63 17.14 16.66 -12.12
C GLU A 63 16.63 17.84 -11.28
N ARG A 64 16.16 17.56 -10.06
CA ARG A 64 15.53 18.54 -9.16
C ARG A 64 16.22 18.57 -7.82
N HIS A 65 16.38 19.78 -7.28
CA HIS A 65 17.00 19.96 -5.98
C HIS A 65 16.08 19.41 -4.88
N GLY A 66 16.64 18.58 -4.01
CA GLY A 66 15.94 18.03 -2.86
C GLY A 66 15.72 19.09 -1.77
N PHE A 67 14.66 18.91 -0.99
CA PHE A 67 14.24 19.80 0.07
C PHE A 67 14.70 19.26 1.44
N LEU A 68 15.61 19.99 2.10
CA LEU A 68 16.17 19.66 3.42
C LEU A 68 15.72 20.72 4.46
N PRO A 69 14.70 20.43 5.30
CA PRO A 69 14.26 21.37 6.34
C PRO A 69 15.20 21.37 7.56
N LEU A 70 15.36 22.52 8.22
CA LEU A 70 16.28 22.74 9.36
C LEU A 70 16.15 21.70 10.48
N LYS A 71 14.92 21.24 10.75
CA LYS A 71 14.62 20.23 11.77
C LYS A 71 15.25 18.85 11.50
N ASP A 72 15.63 18.58 10.25
CA ASP A 72 16.20 17.32 9.75
C ASP A 72 17.72 17.46 9.46
N VAL A 73 18.34 18.54 9.97
CA VAL A 73 19.78 18.86 9.89
C VAL A 73 20.47 18.46 11.21
N ALA A 74 21.48 17.59 11.13
CA ALA A 74 22.25 17.12 12.26
C ALA A 74 23.23 18.20 12.75
N ARG A 75 23.41 18.27 14.09
CA ARG A 75 24.23 19.31 14.76
C ARG A 75 25.68 19.37 14.28
N GLY A 76 26.23 18.28 13.71
CA GLY A 76 27.59 18.25 13.16
C GLY A 76 27.80 19.19 11.97
N TYR A 77 26.76 19.49 11.18
CA TYR A 77 26.83 20.38 10.02
C TYR A 77 26.70 21.88 10.36
N PHE A 78 26.50 22.22 11.62
CA PHE A 78 26.25 23.59 12.06
C PHE A 78 27.58 24.37 12.12
N GLN A 79 27.71 25.45 11.33
CA GLN A 79 28.93 26.28 11.29
C GLN A 79 29.40 26.77 12.67
N SER A 80 28.45 26.99 13.58
CA SER A 80 28.70 27.39 14.97
C SER A 80 28.24 26.30 15.93
N GLN A 81 29.11 25.30 16.13
CA GLN A 81 29.08 24.44 17.30
C GLN A 81 29.09 25.30 18.57
N PRO A 82 28.33 24.95 19.62
CA PRO A 82 28.37 25.70 20.87
C PRO A 82 29.77 25.56 21.49
N LYS A 83 30.40 26.69 21.82
CA LYS A 83 31.41 26.68 22.88
C LYS A 83 30.69 26.23 24.15
N ALA A 84 31.15 25.15 24.77
CA ALA A 84 30.69 24.79 26.10
C ALA A 84 31.15 25.88 27.07
N SER A 85 30.23 26.75 27.49
CA SER A 85 30.44 27.66 28.61
C SER A 85 30.40 26.85 29.90
N GLU A 86 31.50 26.79 30.63
CA GLU A 86 31.71 25.88 31.77
C GLU A 86 30.89 26.23 33.04
N GLU A 87 29.89 27.11 32.94
CA GLU A 87 29.14 27.70 34.06
C GLU A 87 27.60 27.63 33.88
N SER A 88 27.05 26.43 33.64
CA SER A 88 25.60 26.19 33.84
C SER A 88 25.32 24.74 34.25
N ASN A 89 25.55 24.43 35.52
CA ASN A 89 25.41 23.08 36.08
C ASN A 89 23.97 22.82 36.57
N GLU A 90 22.99 22.80 35.65
CA GLU A 90 21.60 22.44 35.94
C GLU A 90 20.93 21.74 34.74
N LEU A 91 20.09 20.73 34.98
CA LEU A 91 19.60 19.81 33.94
C LEU A 91 18.38 20.36 33.18
N SER A 92 18.63 21.18 32.17
CA SER A 92 17.66 21.52 31.13
C SER A 92 18.32 21.72 29.75
N GLU A 93 18.56 20.63 29.00
CA GLU A 93 18.95 20.68 27.57
C GLU A 93 17.81 21.16 26.64
N ASP A 94 16.98 22.09 27.10
CA ASP A 94 15.92 22.67 26.30
C ASP A 94 16.49 23.62 25.25
N ILE A 95 16.00 23.39 24.04
CA ILE A 95 16.44 23.94 22.76
C ILE A 95 16.75 25.45 22.84
N PRO A 96 17.97 25.92 22.47
CA PRO A 96 18.20 27.33 22.20
C PRO A 96 17.26 27.79 21.07
N GLU A 97 16.29 28.65 21.40
CA GLU A 97 15.21 28.98 20.46
C GLU A 97 15.72 29.63 19.17
N ARG A 98 15.35 29.02 18.03
CA ARG A 98 15.34 29.62 16.68
C ARG A 98 16.62 30.37 16.27
N ARG A 99 17.74 29.65 16.14
CA ARG A 99 18.74 30.02 15.11
C ARG A 99 18.14 29.73 13.72
N GLY A 100 18.20 30.69 12.81
CA GLY A 100 17.67 30.55 11.46
C GLY A 100 18.56 29.68 10.57
N ILE A 101 18.02 29.17 9.47
CA ILE A 101 18.76 28.30 8.53
C ILE A 101 20.07 28.95 8.01
N LYS A 102 20.09 30.28 7.85
CA LYS A 102 21.26 31.07 7.43
C LYS A 102 22.35 31.24 8.50
N ASP A 103 22.01 31.03 9.78
CA ASP A 103 22.96 31.08 10.90
C ASP A 103 23.65 29.72 11.14
N VAL A 104 23.18 28.69 10.41
CA VAL A 104 23.47 27.27 10.66
C VAL A 104 24.22 26.64 9.48
N LEU A 105 23.73 26.83 8.25
CA LEU A 105 24.26 26.25 7.01
C LEU A 105 24.78 27.32 6.06
N LYS A 106 25.61 26.91 5.08
CA LYS A 106 26.13 27.78 4.03
C LYS A 106 25.68 27.32 2.65
N GLU A 107 25.52 28.24 1.72
CA GLU A 107 25.44 27.93 0.29
C GLU A 107 26.82 27.47 -0.20
N GLY A 108 26.86 26.44 -1.05
CA GLY A 108 28.07 25.72 -1.45
C GLY A 108 28.65 24.77 -0.40
N GLN A 109 27.92 24.47 0.68
CA GLN A 109 28.33 23.47 1.68
C GLN A 109 27.99 22.05 1.21
N ASP A 110 28.96 21.14 1.29
CA ASP A 110 28.79 19.70 1.04
C ASP A 110 28.17 19.02 2.29
N ILE A 111 27.25 18.07 2.07
CA ILE A 111 26.41 17.50 3.11
C ILE A 111 25.89 16.09 2.76
N ILE A 112 26.10 15.10 3.63
CA ILE A 112 25.55 13.74 3.43
C ILE A 112 24.04 13.78 3.69
N VAL A 113 23.25 13.38 2.69
CA VAL A 113 21.77 13.38 2.73
C VAL A 113 21.18 12.02 2.34
N GLN A 114 20.14 11.61 3.05
CA GLN A 114 19.32 10.44 2.73
C GLN A 114 17.93 10.88 2.22
N VAL A 115 17.40 10.17 1.23
CA VAL A 115 16.03 10.39 0.71
C VAL A 115 14.99 9.75 1.64
N ASP A 116 14.28 10.55 2.43
CA ASP A 116 13.14 10.10 3.24
C ASP A 116 11.87 9.90 2.39
N LYS A 117 11.67 10.78 1.39
CA LYS A 117 10.57 10.68 0.40
C LYS A 117 11.07 11.00 -0.99
N GLU A 118 10.70 10.16 -1.93
CA GLU A 118 10.98 10.30 -3.36
C GLU A 118 10.28 11.54 -3.96
N GLU A 119 10.73 11.94 -5.15
CA GLU A 119 10.08 12.93 -6.02
C GLU A 119 8.58 12.64 -6.18
N ARG A 120 7.72 13.67 -6.18
CA ARG A 120 6.29 13.50 -6.45
C ARG A 120 5.68 14.65 -7.24
N GLY A 121 5.27 14.36 -8.48
CA GLY A 121 4.70 15.36 -9.39
C GLY A 121 5.73 16.45 -9.68
N ASN A 122 5.47 17.66 -9.19
CA ASN A 122 6.35 18.83 -9.35
C ASN A 122 7.15 19.15 -8.08
N LYS A 123 7.24 18.23 -7.11
CA LYS A 123 8.02 18.41 -5.87
C LYS A 123 9.23 17.49 -5.88
N GLY A 124 10.40 18.08 -5.67
CA GLY A 124 11.65 17.35 -5.49
C GLY A 124 11.66 16.47 -4.23
N ALA A 125 12.61 15.55 -4.15
CA ALA A 125 12.78 14.63 -3.04
C ALA A 125 12.85 15.34 -1.66
N ALA A 126 12.30 14.74 -0.61
CA ALA A 126 12.46 15.21 0.76
C ALA A 126 13.67 14.53 1.41
N LEU A 127 14.62 15.33 1.87
CA LEU A 127 15.92 14.89 2.37
C LEU A 127 16.03 15.01 3.90
N THR A 128 16.88 14.17 4.49
CA THR A 128 17.32 14.27 5.88
C THR A 128 18.81 13.98 6.01
N THR A 129 19.47 14.58 6.98
CA THR A 129 20.86 14.24 7.36
C THR A 129 20.92 13.27 8.54
N PHE A 130 19.77 12.96 9.15
CA PHE A 130 19.63 11.90 10.14
C PHE A 130 19.55 10.55 9.43
N ILE A 131 20.68 10.15 8.85
CA ILE A 131 20.86 8.90 8.13
C ILE A 131 20.32 7.74 8.98
N SER A 132 19.58 6.85 8.32
CA SER A 132 18.99 5.65 8.91
C SER A 132 19.43 4.43 8.09
N LEU A 133 20.21 3.55 8.73
CA LEU A 133 20.65 2.31 8.12
C LEU A 133 19.78 1.17 8.66
N ALA A 134 18.87 0.67 7.83
CA ALA A 134 17.94 -0.37 8.20
C ALA A 134 18.58 -1.76 8.02
N GLY A 135 19.02 -2.34 9.14
CA GLY A 135 19.35 -3.77 9.24
C GLY A 135 18.10 -4.62 9.39
N ARG A 136 18.28 -5.89 9.74
CA ARG A 136 17.18 -6.84 9.83
C ARG A 136 16.42 -6.73 11.15
N TYR A 137 17.15 -6.70 12.26
CA TYR A 137 16.63 -6.63 13.62
C TYR A 137 16.72 -5.22 14.18
N LEU A 138 17.62 -4.40 13.66
CA LEU A 138 17.93 -3.06 14.13
C LEU A 138 17.77 -2.01 13.03
N VAL A 139 17.69 -0.74 13.43
CA VAL A 139 17.94 0.42 12.57
C VAL A 139 18.97 1.30 13.29
N LEU A 140 20.14 1.49 12.68
CA LEU A 140 21.20 2.35 13.20
C LEU A 140 20.96 3.79 12.74
N MET A 141 21.09 4.73 13.68
CA MET A 141 20.91 6.17 13.48
C MET A 141 22.23 6.89 13.86
N PRO A 142 23.29 6.79 13.04
CA PRO A 142 24.63 7.25 13.44
C PRO A 142 24.67 8.74 13.80
N ASN A 143 23.88 9.57 13.11
CA ASN A 143 23.83 11.02 13.31
C ASN A 143 22.80 11.49 14.35
N ASN A 144 22.15 10.59 15.12
CA ASN A 144 21.07 10.97 16.03
C ASN A 144 21.01 10.14 17.34
N PRO A 145 21.70 10.55 18.41
CA PRO A 145 21.67 9.84 19.70
C PRO A 145 20.31 9.91 20.41
N ARG A 146 19.43 10.86 20.02
CA ARG A 146 18.08 10.96 20.57
C ARG A 146 17.08 9.99 19.90
N ALA A 147 17.48 9.33 18.80
CA ALA A 147 16.65 8.38 18.06
C ALA A 147 16.97 6.92 18.44
N GLY A 148 16.45 6.46 19.58
CA GLY A 148 16.66 5.09 20.05
C GLY A 148 15.43 4.41 20.68
N GLY A 149 15.53 3.09 20.88
CA GLY A 149 14.59 2.29 21.66
C GLY A 149 13.78 1.25 20.88
N VAL A 150 12.75 0.70 21.52
CA VAL A 150 12.01 -0.47 21.03
C VAL A 150 10.80 -0.08 20.16
N SER A 151 10.62 -0.74 19.01
CA SER A 151 9.49 -0.55 18.06
C SER A 151 8.13 -0.41 18.76
N ARG A 152 7.27 0.48 18.25
CA ARG A 152 5.93 0.77 18.80
C ARG A 152 4.93 -0.39 18.67
N ARG A 153 5.25 -1.44 17.92
CA ARG A 153 4.43 -2.67 17.81
C ARG A 153 4.69 -3.68 18.94
N ILE A 154 5.67 -3.42 19.80
CA ILE A 154 6.08 -4.32 20.88
C ILE A 154 5.56 -3.72 22.19
N GLU A 155 4.66 -4.43 22.86
CA GLU A 155 3.94 -4.01 24.06
C GLU A 155 4.07 -5.10 25.14
N GLY A 156 3.68 -4.81 26.39
CA GLY A 156 3.73 -5.80 27.46
C GLY A 156 5.14 -6.26 27.83
N GLU A 157 5.27 -7.56 28.13
CA GLU A 157 6.47 -8.23 28.65
C GLU A 157 7.61 -8.26 27.60
N ASP A 158 7.29 -8.59 26.34
CA ASP A 158 8.17 -8.50 25.18
C ASP A 158 8.92 -7.15 25.10
N ARG A 159 8.28 -6.05 25.53
CA ARG A 159 8.87 -4.70 25.49
C ARG A 159 9.93 -4.48 26.57
N SER A 160 9.87 -5.21 27.66
CA SER A 160 10.89 -5.18 28.73
C SER A 160 12.10 -6.01 28.32
N GLU A 161 11.91 -7.24 27.87
CA GLU A 161 12.98 -8.10 27.35
C GLU A 161 13.70 -7.44 26.17
N ALA A 162 12.94 -6.84 25.23
CA ALA A 162 13.49 -6.09 24.10
C ALA A 162 14.32 -4.86 24.50
N ARG A 163 14.08 -4.27 25.69
CA ARG A 163 14.93 -3.18 26.21
C ARG A 163 16.19 -3.72 26.86
N GLU A 164 16.09 -4.81 27.62
CA GLU A 164 17.22 -5.46 28.26
C GLU A 164 18.23 -5.96 27.21
N ALA A 165 17.74 -6.69 26.20
CA ALA A 165 18.54 -7.15 25.07
C ALA A 165 19.20 -5.99 24.29
N LEU A 166 18.50 -4.86 24.09
CA LEU A 166 19.04 -3.66 23.47
C LEU A 166 20.11 -2.97 24.34
N SER A 167 19.97 -3.03 25.66
CA SER A 167 20.95 -2.45 26.61
C SER A 167 22.23 -3.28 26.79
N ALA A 168 22.23 -4.53 26.33
CA ALA A 168 23.40 -5.40 26.33
C ALA A 168 24.33 -5.19 25.11
N LEU A 169 23.94 -4.36 24.13
CA LEU A 169 24.69 -4.14 22.89
C LEU A 169 25.76 -3.04 23.05
N SER A 170 26.88 -3.21 22.34
CA SER A 170 28.00 -2.25 22.37
C SER A 170 27.80 -1.11 21.36
N ILE A 171 26.94 -0.15 21.71
CA ILE A 171 26.60 0.99 20.84
C ILE A 171 27.67 2.10 20.97
N PRO A 172 28.28 2.57 19.87
CA PRO A 172 29.22 3.71 19.91
C PRO A 172 28.57 5.02 20.38
N ALA A 173 29.34 5.85 21.07
CA ALA A 173 28.87 7.13 21.58
C ALA A 173 28.38 8.05 20.44
N GLY A 174 27.25 8.73 20.66
CA GLY A 174 26.62 9.62 19.67
C GLY A 174 25.64 8.94 18.71
N MET A 175 25.64 7.61 18.61
CA MET A 175 24.72 6.88 17.72
C MET A 175 23.41 6.48 18.42
N GLY A 176 22.30 6.52 17.69
CA GLY A 176 21.01 5.97 18.11
C GLY A 176 20.75 4.57 17.52
N LEU A 177 19.95 3.75 18.21
CA LEU A 177 19.64 2.38 17.77
C LEU A 177 18.19 2.00 18.07
N ILE A 178 17.46 1.52 17.06
CA ILE A 178 16.04 1.18 17.16
C ILE A 178 15.81 -0.31 16.91
N LEU A 179 15.26 -1.04 17.89
CA LEU A 179 14.90 -2.46 17.72
C LEU A 179 13.62 -2.60 16.89
N ARG A 180 13.74 -3.28 15.74
CA ARG A 180 12.63 -3.64 14.84
C ARG A 180 11.82 -4.79 15.43
N THR A 181 10.56 -4.92 15.02
CA THR A 181 9.66 -6.01 15.45
C THR A 181 10.13 -7.42 15.06
N ALA A 182 11.09 -7.54 14.14
CA ALA A 182 11.74 -8.83 13.82
C ALA A 182 12.85 -9.24 14.82
N GLY A 183 13.32 -8.31 15.66
CA GLY A 183 14.35 -8.54 16.68
C GLY A 183 13.80 -8.92 18.06
N VAL A 184 12.49 -9.11 18.19
CA VAL A 184 11.86 -9.68 19.40
C VAL A 184 12.30 -11.15 19.52
N ASN A 185 12.59 -11.60 20.74
CA ASN A 185 13.08 -12.95 21.06
C ASN A 185 14.40 -13.33 20.36
N LYS A 186 15.21 -12.33 19.98
CA LYS A 186 16.56 -12.54 19.45
C LYS A 186 17.63 -12.39 20.52
N THR A 187 18.67 -13.21 20.39
CA THR A 187 19.82 -13.23 21.31
C THR A 187 20.64 -11.95 21.15
N ALA A 188 21.32 -11.53 22.23
CA ALA A 188 22.23 -10.38 22.18
C ALA A 188 23.30 -10.57 21.08
N ASP A 189 23.82 -11.78 20.91
CA ASP A 189 24.78 -12.15 19.86
C ASP A 189 24.21 -11.92 18.43
N GLU A 190 22.97 -12.32 18.15
CA GLU A 190 22.31 -12.08 16.85
C GLU A 190 22.05 -10.59 16.58
N LEU A 191 21.75 -9.81 17.62
CA LEU A 191 21.52 -8.37 17.52
C LEU A 191 22.85 -7.60 17.36
N GLN A 192 23.89 -8.00 18.08
CA GLN A 192 25.25 -7.46 17.96
C GLN A 192 25.82 -7.72 16.56
N TRP A 193 25.54 -8.86 15.94
CA TRP A 193 25.91 -9.16 14.55
C TRP A 193 25.26 -8.20 13.53
N ASP A 194 23.95 -7.94 13.67
CA ASP A 194 23.21 -6.97 12.82
C ASP A 194 23.70 -5.53 13.07
N LEU A 195 24.13 -5.20 14.30
CA LEU A 195 24.75 -3.91 14.64
C LEU A 195 26.13 -3.75 13.98
N GLU A 196 27.01 -4.75 14.07
CA GLU A 196 28.37 -4.69 13.51
C GLU A 196 28.38 -4.55 11.98
N TYR A 197 27.44 -5.22 11.29
CA TYR A 197 27.21 -5.01 9.86
C TYR A 197 26.81 -3.55 9.55
N LEU A 198 25.88 -2.97 10.32
CA LEU A 198 25.45 -1.58 10.12
C LEU A 198 26.53 -0.55 10.45
N LEU A 199 27.40 -0.84 11.42
CA LEU A 199 28.54 0.02 11.75
C LEU A 199 29.60 0.02 10.64
N GLN A 200 29.90 -1.14 10.06
CA GLN A 200 30.80 -1.22 8.89
C GLN A 200 30.20 -0.54 7.65
N LEU A 201 28.90 -0.68 7.43
CA LEU A 201 28.20 0.04 6.36
C LEU A 201 28.28 1.56 6.55
N TRP A 202 28.11 2.07 7.79
CA TRP A 202 28.31 3.49 8.09
C TRP A 202 29.75 3.94 7.84
N GLN A 203 30.75 3.18 8.29
CA GLN A 203 32.17 3.50 8.07
C GLN A 203 32.53 3.56 6.58
N ALA A 204 31.94 2.71 5.74
CA ALA A 204 32.13 2.76 4.29
C ALA A 204 31.49 4.01 3.67
N ILE A 205 30.29 4.39 4.10
CA ILE A 205 29.58 5.61 3.67
C ILE A 205 30.37 6.87 4.05
N GLU A 206 30.82 6.96 5.30
CA GLU A 206 31.61 8.09 5.82
C GLU A 206 32.97 8.22 5.13
N SER A 207 33.67 7.09 4.91
CA SER A 207 34.93 7.07 4.16
C SER A 207 34.74 7.49 2.70
N SER A 208 33.68 7.01 2.04
CA SER A 208 33.39 7.36 0.65
C SER A 208 33.04 8.84 0.48
N ALA A 209 32.27 9.43 1.41
CA ALA A 209 31.90 10.85 1.42
C ALA A 209 33.10 11.80 1.51
N LEU A 210 34.26 11.33 2.00
CA LEU A 210 35.51 12.08 2.08
C LEU A 210 36.43 11.91 0.87
N LEU A 211 36.20 10.89 0.03
CA LEU A 211 37.08 10.53 -1.09
C LEU A 211 36.66 11.15 -2.43
N HIS A 212 35.37 11.48 -2.59
CA HIS A 212 34.81 11.97 -3.86
C HIS A 212 34.13 13.35 -3.69
N PRO A 213 34.20 14.24 -4.69
CA PRO A 213 33.61 15.58 -4.62
C PRO A 213 32.09 15.54 -4.83
N ALA A 214 31.34 16.40 -4.13
CA ALA A 214 29.88 16.50 -4.28
C ALA A 214 29.47 17.18 -5.61
N PRO A 215 28.35 16.78 -6.25
CA PRO A 215 27.40 15.73 -5.83
C PRO A 215 27.72 14.33 -6.38
N PHE A 216 27.38 13.26 -5.63
CA PHE A 216 27.40 11.87 -6.13
C PHE A 216 26.58 10.90 -5.24
N LEU A 217 26.26 9.71 -5.74
CA LEU A 217 25.61 8.62 -5.00
C LEU A 217 26.63 7.83 -4.14
N ILE A 218 26.51 7.89 -2.81
CA ILE A 218 27.37 7.13 -1.90
C ILE A 218 26.86 5.69 -1.77
N TYR A 219 25.59 5.52 -1.40
CA TYR A 219 24.97 4.23 -1.13
C TYR A 219 23.58 4.17 -1.77
N GLN A 220 23.34 3.13 -2.57
CA GLN A 220 22.04 2.77 -3.10
C GLN A 220 21.35 1.79 -2.14
N GLU A 221 20.08 2.04 -1.79
CA GLU A 221 19.28 1.07 -1.06
C GLU A 221 19.09 -0.18 -1.92
N SER A 222 19.27 -1.36 -1.31
CA SER A 222 19.32 -2.64 -2.00
C SER A 222 18.05 -2.95 -2.81
N ASN A 223 18.12 -3.87 -3.77
CA ASN A 223 16.99 -4.25 -4.63
C ASN A 223 15.81 -4.90 -3.87
N VAL A 224 14.69 -5.12 -4.55
CA VAL A 224 13.47 -5.72 -3.97
C VAL A 224 13.72 -7.09 -3.34
N VAL A 225 14.68 -7.88 -3.84
CA VAL A 225 15.03 -9.19 -3.27
C VAL A 225 15.68 -9.05 -1.91
N VAL A 226 16.75 -8.25 -1.80
CA VAL A 226 17.44 -7.99 -0.53
C VAL A 226 16.51 -7.27 0.46
N ARG A 227 15.72 -6.28 0.01
CA ARG A 227 14.70 -5.61 0.83
C ARG A 227 13.66 -6.61 1.36
N ALA A 228 13.17 -7.53 0.52
CA ALA A 228 12.18 -8.52 0.92
C ALA A 228 12.75 -9.57 1.88
N ILE A 229 13.98 -10.03 1.66
CA ILE A 229 14.70 -10.93 2.58
C ILE A 229 14.90 -10.23 3.94
N ARG A 230 15.40 -8.99 3.96
CA ARG A 230 15.57 -8.21 5.20
C ARG A 230 14.25 -8.05 5.94
N ASP A 231 13.19 -7.63 5.24
CA ASP A 231 11.98 -7.10 5.85
C ASP A 231 10.84 -8.12 6.04
N TYR A 232 10.77 -9.19 5.24
CA TYR A 232 9.72 -10.22 5.32
C TYR A 232 10.18 -11.60 5.76
N LEU A 233 11.48 -11.97 5.65
CA LEU A 233 11.94 -13.27 6.14
C LEU A 233 11.67 -13.39 7.64
N ARG A 234 11.04 -14.50 8.05
CA ARG A 234 10.69 -14.84 9.42
C ARG A 234 11.03 -16.30 9.68
N GLU A 235 10.94 -16.73 10.94
CA GLU A 235 11.27 -18.11 11.33
C GLU A 235 10.30 -19.13 10.72
N ASP A 236 9.02 -18.76 10.57
CA ASP A 236 7.94 -19.56 9.95
C ASP A 236 8.02 -19.66 8.42
N ILE A 237 8.84 -18.84 7.76
CA ILE A 237 9.18 -18.98 6.34
C ILE A 237 10.22 -20.10 6.20
N SER A 238 9.85 -21.16 5.50
CA SER A 238 10.65 -22.39 5.42
C SER A 238 11.69 -22.35 4.30
N GLU A 239 11.36 -21.73 3.17
CA GLU A 239 12.15 -21.75 1.93
C GLU A 239 12.05 -20.40 1.21
N ILE A 240 13.13 -20.01 0.56
CA ILE A 240 13.22 -18.89 -0.39
C ILE A 240 13.58 -19.53 -1.74
N LEU A 241 12.70 -19.41 -2.74
CA LEU A 241 12.94 -19.96 -4.08
C LEU A 241 13.22 -18.81 -5.04
N VAL A 242 14.29 -18.94 -5.82
CA VAL A 242 14.73 -17.99 -6.86
C VAL A 242 14.81 -18.74 -8.18
N ASP A 243 14.25 -18.22 -9.27
CA ASP A 243 14.28 -18.88 -10.59
C ASP A 243 15.37 -18.38 -11.57
N ASP A 244 16.14 -17.38 -11.16
CA ASP A 244 17.38 -16.95 -11.82
C ASP A 244 18.63 -17.30 -10.98
N ILE A 245 19.79 -17.45 -11.63
CA ILE A 245 21.05 -17.82 -10.99
C ILE A 245 21.85 -16.64 -10.43
N ASP A 246 21.85 -15.48 -11.10
CA ASP A 246 22.61 -14.30 -10.65
C ASP A 246 21.96 -13.71 -9.39
N ILE A 247 20.62 -13.61 -9.40
CA ILE A 247 19.81 -13.23 -8.23
C ILE A 247 19.88 -14.29 -7.11
N TYR A 248 20.12 -15.57 -7.43
CA TYR A 248 20.34 -16.61 -6.43
C TYR A 248 21.69 -16.43 -5.72
N GLU A 249 22.75 -16.09 -6.46
CA GLU A 249 24.07 -15.81 -5.88
C GLU A 249 24.06 -14.51 -5.06
N GLU A 250 23.40 -13.44 -5.53
CA GLU A 250 23.21 -12.20 -4.76
C GLU A 250 22.48 -12.45 -3.43
N ALA A 251 21.31 -13.13 -3.50
CA ALA A 251 20.53 -13.48 -2.32
C ALA A 251 21.30 -14.40 -1.37
N GLY A 252 22.11 -15.33 -1.91
CA GLY A 252 23.01 -16.19 -1.15
C GLY A 252 24.10 -15.42 -0.41
N GLY A 253 24.77 -14.48 -1.09
CA GLY A 253 25.82 -13.63 -0.54
C GLY A 253 25.31 -12.72 0.59
N PHE A 254 24.19 -12.02 0.37
CA PHE A 254 23.55 -11.20 1.40
C PHE A 254 23.14 -12.04 2.62
N MET A 255 22.56 -13.23 2.39
CA MET A 255 22.21 -14.16 3.46
C MET A 255 23.44 -14.68 4.21
N GLN A 256 24.59 -14.87 3.55
CA GLN A 256 25.82 -15.31 4.20
C GLN A 256 26.43 -14.23 5.10
N GLN A 257 26.31 -12.95 4.71
CA GLN A 257 26.76 -11.80 5.52
C GLN A 257 25.85 -11.56 6.74
N VAL A 258 24.53 -11.46 6.53
CA VAL A 258 23.59 -11.00 7.57
C VAL A 258 22.98 -12.15 8.38
N MET A 259 22.86 -13.37 7.81
CA MET A 259 22.16 -14.51 8.42
C MET A 259 22.77 -15.88 8.06
N PRO A 260 24.05 -16.16 8.39
CA PRO A 260 24.73 -17.40 7.97
C PRO A 260 23.97 -18.69 8.34
N GLN A 261 23.32 -18.74 9.52
CA GLN A 261 22.44 -19.83 9.95
C GLN A 261 21.16 -20.07 9.09
N HIS A 262 20.85 -19.21 8.13
CA HIS A 262 19.66 -19.31 7.27
C HIS A 262 19.96 -19.41 5.77
N VAL A 263 21.24 -19.37 5.33
CA VAL A 263 21.64 -19.52 3.92
C VAL A 263 20.98 -20.74 3.25
N ASN A 264 20.90 -21.87 3.97
CA ASN A 264 20.26 -23.12 3.50
C ASN A 264 18.74 -23.01 3.19
N LYS A 265 18.09 -21.88 3.51
CA LYS A 265 16.70 -21.61 3.09
C LYS A 265 16.61 -21.15 1.63
N VAL A 266 17.67 -20.54 1.08
CA VAL A 266 17.73 -20.07 -0.32
C VAL A 266 18.00 -21.26 -1.24
N LYS A 267 17.16 -21.42 -2.28
CA LYS A 267 17.29 -22.50 -3.27
C LYS A 267 17.00 -21.99 -4.67
N LEU A 268 17.87 -22.35 -5.61
CA LEU A 268 17.65 -22.16 -7.04
C LEU A 268 16.53 -23.09 -7.53
N TYR A 269 15.63 -22.56 -8.35
CA TYR A 269 14.49 -23.25 -8.93
C TYR A 269 14.75 -23.56 -10.40
N GLN A 270 14.58 -24.83 -10.79
CA GLN A 270 15.00 -25.35 -12.10
C GLN A 270 13.93 -26.23 -12.79
N ASP A 271 12.67 -26.22 -12.32
CA ASP A 271 11.57 -26.89 -13.01
C ASP A 271 11.26 -26.17 -14.35
N LYS A 272 10.71 -26.91 -15.33
CA LYS A 272 10.22 -26.33 -16.60
C LYS A 272 8.91 -25.53 -16.49
N VAL A 273 8.29 -25.46 -15.32
CA VAL A 273 7.03 -24.74 -15.09
C VAL A 273 7.39 -23.44 -14.35
N PRO A 274 6.99 -22.25 -14.82
CA PRO A 274 7.33 -20.98 -14.16
C PRO A 274 6.94 -20.96 -12.67
N LEU A 275 7.78 -20.36 -11.84
CA LEU A 275 7.70 -20.47 -10.37
C LEU A 275 6.31 -20.06 -9.82
N PHE A 276 5.80 -18.92 -10.24
CA PHE A 276 4.51 -18.40 -9.78
C PHE A 276 3.31 -19.22 -10.31
N THR A 277 3.43 -19.78 -11.51
CA THR A 277 2.47 -20.74 -12.07
C THR A 277 2.47 -22.05 -11.28
N ARG A 278 3.64 -22.57 -10.91
CA ARG A 278 3.81 -23.80 -10.11
C ARG A 278 3.09 -23.71 -8.76
N TYR A 279 3.13 -22.54 -8.13
CA TYR A 279 2.47 -22.25 -6.84
C TYR A 279 1.04 -21.71 -6.96
N GLN A 280 0.52 -21.56 -8.19
CA GLN A 280 -0.86 -21.10 -8.48
C GLN A 280 -1.18 -19.69 -7.95
N ILE A 281 -0.18 -18.79 -8.00
CA ILE A 281 -0.34 -17.40 -7.54
C ILE A 281 -0.47 -16.36 -8.65
N GLU A 282 -0.18 -16.69 -9.91
CA GLU A 282 -0.29 -15.74 -11.04
C GLU A 282 -1.68 -15.06 -11.10
N SER A 283 -2.75 -15.85 -11.00
CA SER A 283 -4.13 -15.34 -10.98
C SER A 283 -4.45 -14.48 -9.75
N GLN A 284 -3.73 -14.66 -8.63
CA GLN A 284 -3.86 -13.85 -7.43
C GLN A 284 -3.05 -12.53 -7.52
N ILE A 285 -2.05 -12.48 -8.40
CA ILE A 285 -1.32 -11.26 -8.79
C ILE A 285 -2.19 -10.46 -9.77
N GLU A 286 -2.78 -11.10 -10.78
CA GLU A 286 -3.76 -10.48 -11.70
C GLU A 286 -4.95 -9.83 -10.96
N MET A 287 -5.45 -10.46 -9.90
CA MET A 287 -6.47 -9.89 -9.00
C MET A 287 -6.01 -8.61 -8.27
N ALA A 288 -4.74 -8.22 -8.32
CA ALA A 288 -4.23 -6.94 -7.80
C ALA A 288 -4.30 -5.80 -8.85
N PHE A 289 -4.44 -6.12 -10.14
CA PHE A 289 -4.67 -5.14 -11.21
C PHE A 289 -6.15 -4.87 -11.47
N GLN A 290 -7.03 -5.84 -11.16
CA GLN A 290 -8.48 -5.74 -11.41
C GLN A 290 -9.18 -4.71 -10.50
N ARG A 291 -10.19 -4.00 -11.02
CA ARG A 291 -11.06 -3.08 -10.25
C ARG A 291 -11.99 -3.81 -9.28
N GLU A 292 -12.55 -4.94 -9.71
CA GLU A 292 -13.42 -5.81 -8.93
C GLU A 292 -12.63 -7.05 -8.48
N VAL A 293 -12.77 -7.45 -7.21
CA VAL A 293 -12.11 -8.64 -6.64
C VAL A 293 -13.17 -9.52 -5.97
N LYS A 294 -13.27 -10.78 -6.43
CA LYS A 294 -14.32 -11.71 -5.98
C LYS A 294 -13.98 -12.35 -4.63
N LEU A 295 -15.01 -12.49 -3.80
CA LEU A 295 -14.96 -13.08 -2.46
C LEU A 295 -15.33 -14.58 -2.49
N PRO A 296 -14.83 -15.40 -1.55
CA PRO A 296 -15.10 -16.84 -1.50
C PRO A 296 -16.59 -17.25 -1.57
N SER A 297 -17.49 -16.51 -0.91
CA SER A 297 -18.93 -16.80 -0.91
C SER A 297 -19.69 -16.27 -2.14
N GLY A 298 -19.00 -15.68 -3.12
CA GLY A 298 -19.56 -15.23 -4.39
C GLY A 298 -19.81 -13.72 -4.51
N GLY A 299 -19.73 -12.98 -3.41
CA GLY A 299 -19.69 -11.52 -3.42
C GLY A 299 -18.43 -10.95 -4.07
N ALA A 300 -18.28 -9.63 -4.06
CA ALA A 300 -17.11 -8.93 -4.59
C ALA A 300 -16.85 -7.62 -3.84
N ILE A 301 -15.59 -7.17 -3.84
CA ILE A 301 -15.20 -5.82 -3.46
C ILE A 301 -14.78 -5.03 -4.71
N VAL A 302 -15.11 -3.74 -4.75
CA VAL A 302 -14.83 -2.84 -5.87
C VAL A 302 -13.94 -1.70 -5.37
N LEU A 303 -12.78 -1.48 -6.00
CA LEU A 303 -11.77 -0.52 -5.56
C LEU A 303 -11.65 0.66 -6.54
N ASP A 304 -12.16 1.83 -6.15
CA ASP A 304 -12.14 3.05 -6.97
C ASP A 304 -11.21 4.11 -6.39
N HIS A 305 -10.32 4.63 -7.23
CA HIS A 305 -9.34 5.65 -6.84
C HIS A 305 -9.87 7.05 -7.17
N ALA A 306 -9.98 7.90 -6.14
CA ALA A 306 -10.21 9.34 -6.30
C ALA A 306 -8.91 10.12 -6.04
N GLU A 307 -8.91 11.42 -6.33
CA GLU A 307 -7.73 12.30 -6.18
C GLU A 307 -7.13 12.28 -4.76
N ALA A 308 -7.99 12.27 -3.73
CA ALA A 308 -7.59 12.38 -2.32
C ALA A 308 -7.68 11.07 -1.52
N LEU A 309 -8.44 10.07 -1.99
CA LEU A 309 -8.77 8.86 -1.24
C LEU A 309 -9.04 7.64 -2.13
N LEU A 310 -8.94 6.46 -1.54
CA LEU A 310 -9.45 5.21 -2.11
C LEU A 310 -10.85 4.95 -1.56
N SER A 311 -11.82 4.68 -2.44
CA SER A 311 -13.14 4.19 -2.08
C SER A 311 -13.21 2.68 -2.30
N ILE A 312 -13.83 1.95 -1.39
CA ILE A 312 -14.07 0.51 -1.52
C ILE A 312 -15.55 0.22 -1.26
N ASP A 313 -16.22 -0.41 -2.23
CA ASP A 313 -17.62 -0.87 -2.16
C ASP A 313 -17.68 -2.41 -2.03
N ILE A 314 -18.71 -2.96 -1.38
CA ILE A 314 -18.85 -4.37 -1.01
C ILE A 314 -20.21 -4.92 -1.46
N ASN A 315 -20.20 -5.82 -2.44
CA ASN A 315 -21.38 -6.41 -3.07
C ASN A 315 -21.57 -7.87 -2.67
N SER A 316 -22.77 -8.26 -2.22
CA SER A 316 -23.15 -9.64 -1.82
C SER A 316 -23.58 -10.55 -2.99
N ALA A 317 -23.13 -10.26 -4.21
CA ALA A 317 -23.62 -10.80 -5.48
C ALA A 317 -23.94 -12.32 -5.46
N ARG A 318 -25.23 -12.67 -5.61
CA ARG A 318 -25.76 -14.05 -5.64
C ARG A 318 -25.37 -14.98 -4.47
N ALA A 319 -24.83 -14.45 -3.37
CA ALA A 319 -24.56 -15.20 -2.13
C ALA A 319 -25.85 -15.58 -1.36
N THR A 320 -27.02 -15.17 -1.87
CA THR A 320 -28.38 -15.38 -1.34
C THR A 320 -28.86 -16.84 -1.41
N LYS A 321 -28.06 -17.77 -0.91
CA LYS A 321 -28.44 -19.17 -0.62
C LYS A 321 -28.78 -19.39 0.86
N GLY A 322 -28.42 -18.44 1.73
CA GLY A 322 -28.90 -18.38 3.12
C GLY A 322 -30.35 -17.91 3.20
N VAL A 323 -31.02 -18.24 4.31
CA VAL A 323 -32.38 -17.76 4.63
C VAL A 323 -32.34 -16.40 5.35
N ASP A 324 -31.22 -16.10 6.03
CA ASP A 324 -31.02 -14.84 6.75
C ASP A 324 -30.13 -13.86 5.96
N ILE A 325 -30.63 -12.64 5.82
CA ILE A 325 -29.96 -11.52 5.14
C ILE A 325 -28.89 -10.90 6.04
N GLU A 326 -29.10 -10.85 7.36
CA GLU A 326 -28.14 -10.26 8.31
C GLU A 326 -26.91 -11.17 8.50
N GLU A 327 -27.11 -12.49 8.55
CA GLU A 327 -26.00 -13.46 8.52
C GLU A 327 -25.20 -13.34 7.21
N THR A 328 -25.89 -13.29 6.06
CA THR A 328 -25.25 -13.12 4.74
C THR A 328 -24.44 -11.81 4.64
N ALA A 329 -24.97 -10.71 5.19
CA ALA A 329 -24.28 -9.42 5.24
C ALA A 329 -23.02 -9.49 6.13
N LEU A 330 -23.13 -10.05 7.35
CA LEU A 330 -22.00 -10.21 8.26
C LEU A 330 -20.90 -11.11 7.63
N THR A 331 -21.25 -12.27 7.07
CA THR A 331 -20.29 -13.16 6.41
C THR A 331 -19.58 -12.45 5.24
N THR A 332 -20.33 -11.76 4.38
CA THR A 332 -19.75 -11.03 3.24
C THR A 332 -18.82 -9.90 3.71
N ASN A 333 -19.22 -9.12 4.71
CA ASN A 333 -18.38 -8.06 5.28
C ASN A 333 -17.10 -8.61 5.94
N MET A 334 -17.16 -9.78 6.58
CA MET A 334 -15.99 -10.43 7.19
C MET A 334 -15.03 -11.01 6.14
N GLU A 335 -15.54 -11.60 5.05
CA GLU A 335 -14.71 -11.98 3.89
C GLU A 335 -14.08 -10.75 3.22
N ALA A 336 -14.85 -9.67 3.07
CA ALA A 336 -14.39 -8.42 2.50
C ALA A 336 -13.27 -7.78 3.33
N VAL A 337 -13.35 -7.78 4.67
CA VAL A 337 -12.26 -7.31 5.54
C VAL A 337 -10.95 -8.06 5.30
N ASP A 338 -11.00 -9.40 5.24
CA ASP A 338 -9.83 -10.24 5.00
C ASP A 338 -9.19 -9.95 3.64
N GLU A 339 -10.01 -9.72 2.60
CA GLU A 339 -9.54 -9.46 1.25
C GLU A 339 -9.09 -8.01 1.04
N ILE A 340 -9.78 -7.01 1.61
CA ILE A 340 -9.36 -5.60 1.60
C ILE A 340 -8.00 -5.47 2.26
N ALA A 341 -7.80 -6.04 3.45
CA ALA A 341 -6.50 -6.00 4.13
C ALA A 341 -5.41 -6.75 3.34
N ARG A 342 -5.76 -7.72 2.48
CA ARG A 342 -4.84 -8.37 1.54
C ARG A 342 -4.49 -7.44 0.37
N GLN A 343 -5.49 -6.89 -0.32
CA GLN A 343 -5.34 -6.00 -1.47
C GLN A 343 -4.58 -4.71 -1.12
N LEU A 344 -4.82 -4.13 0.06
CA LEU A 344 -4.07 -2.97 0.57
C LEU A 344 -2.56 -3.22 0.66
N ARG A 345 -2.14 -4.48 0.87
CA ARG A 345 -0.72 -4.88 0.85
C ARG A 345 -0.23 -5.21 -0.55
N LEU A 346 -0.96 -6.05 -1.30
CA LEU A 346 -0.56 -6.48 -2.66
C LEU A 346 -0.41 -5.33 -3.67
N ARG A 347 -1.18 -4.26 -3.49
CA ARG A 347 -1.15 -3.04 -4.31
C ARG A 347 -0.36 -1.90 -3.64
N ASP A 348 0.20 -2.15 -2.46
CA ASP A 348 0.82 -1.23 -1.48
C ASP A 348 0.08 0.12 -1.28
N LEU A 349 -1.26 0.08 -1.31
CA LEU A 349 -2.15 1.24 -1.27
C LEU A 349 -2.02 2.03 0.02
N GLY A 350 -2.08 3.37 -0.06
CA GLY A 350 -2.02 4.21 1.14
C GLY A 350 -2.49 5.64 0.91
N GLY A 351 -2.68 6.36 2.01
CA GLY A 351 -3.48 7.58 2.08
C GLY A 351 -4.73 7.35 2.93
N LEU A 352 -5.80 8.10 2.64
CA LEU A 352 -7.13 7.87 3.20
C LEU A 352 -7.84 6.76 2.41
N VAL A 353 -8.50 5.84 3.11
CA VAL A 353 -9.36 4.80 2.55
C VAL A 353 -10.72 4.89 3.23
N VAL A 354 -11.78 4.83 2.43
CA VAL A 354 -13.17 4.76 2.87
C VAL A 354 -13.74 3.43 2.39
N ILE A 355 -14.37 2.68 3.29
CA ILE A 355 -14.97 1.37 3.00
C ILE A 355 -16.47 1.48 3.26
N ASP A 356 -17.28 1.25 2.24
CA ASP A 356 -18.72 1.09 2.36
C ASP A 356 -19.03 -0.39 2.66
N PHE A 357 -19.67 -0.65 3.80
CA PHE A 357 -20.01 -2.00 4.25
C PHE A 357 -21.50 -2.25 4.03
N ILE A 358 -21.85 -3.50 3.68
CA ILE A 358 -23.25 -3.91 3.58
C ILE A 358 -23.94 -3.64 4.92
N ASP A 359 -25.07 -2.92 4.90
CA ASP A 359 -25.81 -2.51 6.08
C ASP A 359 -26.08 -3.67 7.05
N MET A 360 -25.75 -3.45 8.32
CA MET A 360 -26.00 -4.39 9.42
C MET A 360 -26.83 -3.69 10.49
N LEU A 361 -28.02 -4.22 10.79
CA LEU A 361 -28.93 -3.65 11.79
C LEU A 361 -28.38 -3.85 13.21
N SER A 362 -27.75 -5.00 13.45
CA SER A 362 -27.10 -5.34 14.70
C SER A 362 -25.77 -4.56 14.90
N HIS A 363 -25.76 -3.66 15.90
CA HIS A 363 -24.54 -3.04 16.42
C HIS A 363 -23.50 -4.05 16.95
N LYS A 364 -23.88 -5.32 17.23
CA LYS A 364 -22.92 -6.37 17.55
C LYS A 364 -22.10 -6.75 16.31
N ASN A 365 -22.78 -6.93 15.18
CA ASN A 365 -22.19 -7.36 13.92
C ASN A 365 -21.24 -6.28 13.38
N GLN A 366 -21.65 -5.01 13.46
CA GLN A 366 -20.80 -3.84 13.18
C GLN A 366 -19.49 -3.85 14.01
N ARG A 367 -19.57 -4.12 15.31
CA ARG A 367 -18.39 -4.21 16.20
C ARG A 367 -17.51 -5.42 15.90
N GLU A 368 -18.09 -6.52 15.43
CA GLU A 368 -17.36 -7.73 15.05
C GLU A 368 -16.51 -7.48 13.79
N VAL A 369 -17.09 -6.81 12.78
CA VAL A 369 -16.37 -6.32 11.58
C VAL A 369 -15.28 -5.30 11.97
N GLU A 370 -15.59 -4.33 12.84
CA GLU A 370 -14.59 -3.38 13.37
C GLU A 370 -13.42 -4.06 14.10
N HIS A 371 -13.68 -5.15 14.84
CA HIS A 371 -12.64 -5.91 15.53
C HIS A 371 -11.80 -6.69 14.51
N ARG A 372 -12.45 -7.36 13.55
CA ARG A 372 -11.78 -8.15 12.51
C ARG A 372 -10.82 -7.31 11.69
N ILE A 373 -11.22 -6.12 11.25
CA ILE A 373 -10.35 -5.25 10.45
C ILE A 373 -9.14 -4.77 11.26
N LYS A 374 -9.34 -4.43 12.53
CA LYS A 374 -8.25 -4.08 13.45
C LYS A 374 -7.30 -5.25 13.71
N ASP A 375 -7.78 -6.49 13.77
CA ASP A 375 -6.95 -7.69 13.92
C ASP A 375 -6.12 -7.99 12.67
N VAL A 376 -6.73 -8.05 11.49
CA VAL A 376 -6.01 -8.43 10.25
C VAL A 376 -4.96 -7.39 9.88
N LEU A 377 -5.21 -6.11 10.17
CA LEU A 377 -4.25 -5.02 9.94
C LEU A 377 -3.07 -5.00 10.93
N LYS A 378 -3.09 -5.74 12.05
CA LYS A 378 -1.91 -5.92 12.93
C LYS A 378 -0.71 -6.55 12.20
N MET A 379 -0.98 -7.33 11.14
CA MET A 379 0.06 -7.96 10.32
C MET A 379 0.70 -7.01 9.29
N ASP A 380 0.10 -5.84 9.04
CA ASP A 380 0.63 -4.89 8.05
C ASP A 380 1.92 -4.22 8.55
N ARG A 381 2.85 -3.94 7.63
CA ARG A 381 4.09 -3.20 7.88
C ARG A 381 3.82 -1.70 7.97
N ALA A 382 2.87 -1.17 7.20
CA ALA A 382 2.45 0.23 7.25
C ALA A 382 1.88 0.57 8.63
N ARG A 383 2.02 1.83 9.09
CA ARG A 383 1.19 2.32 10.20
C ARG A 383 -0.23 2.51 9.68
N VAL A 384 -1.22 2.00 10.41
CA VAL A 384 -2.63 2.08 10.03
C VAL A 384 -3.43 2.64 11.20
N GLN A 385 -4.33 3.57 10.91
CA GLN A 385 -5.32 4.09 11.87
C GLN A 385 -6.71 3.70 11.35
N VAL A 386 -7.54 3.11 12.21
CA VAL A 386 -8.87 2.61 11.84
C VAL A 386 -9.90 3.28 12.73
N GLY A 387 -10.92 3.90 12.12
CA GLY A 387 -12.01 4.54 12.84
C GLY A 387 -13.04 3.55 13.38
N ARG A 388 -14.30 3.93 13.20
CA ARG A 388 -15.50 3.13 13.47
C ARG A 388 -16.41 3.15 12.26
N ILE A 389 -17.38 2.25 12.22
CA ILE A 389 -18.49 2.37 11.26
C ILE A 389 -19.30 3.62 11.62
N SER A 390 -19.47 4.51 10.64
CA SER A 390 -20.16 5.79 10.80
C SER A 390 -21.68 5.62 10.81
N ARG A 391 -22.41 6.71 11.03
CA ARG A 391 -23.89 6.72 10.89
C ARG A 391 -24.34 6.43 9.44
N PHE A 392 -23.45 6.52 8.45
CA PHE A 392 -23.73 6.34 7.03
C PHE A 392 -23.19 5.01 6.48
N GLY A 393 -22.94 3.99 7.33
CA GLY A 393 -22.38 2.69 6.91
C GLY A 393 -20.86 2.71 6.66
N LEU A 394 -20.35 3.84 6.15
CA LEU A 394 -18.93 4.04 5.83
C LEU A 394 -18.00 3.87 7.03
N LEU A 395 -16.87 3.18 6.85
CA LEU A 395 -15.72 3.16 7.76
C LEU A 395 -14.53 3.91 7.14
N GLU A 396 -13.93 4.81 7.92
CA GLU A 396 -12.73 5.55 7.56
C GLU A 396 -11.46 4.91 8.15
N MET A 397 -10.40 4.84 7.36
CA MET A 397 -9.06 4.45 7.83
C MET A 397 -7.93 5.16 7.06
N SER A 398 -6.77 5.34 7.69
CA SER A 398 -5.56 5.85 7.04
C SER A 398 -4.46 4.78 7.03
N ARG A 399 -3.81 4.55 5.89
CA ARG A 399 -2.65 3.65 5.75
C ARG A 399 -1.42 4.43 5.29
N GLN A 400 -0.32 4.31 6.03
CA GLN A 400 0.96 4.92 5.67
C GLN A 400 1.47 4.36 4.34
N ARG A 401 1.67 5.23 3.35
CA ARG A 401 2.39 4.89 2.11
C ARG A 401 3.83 4.51 2.43
N LEU A 402 4.25 3.31 2.02
CA LEU A 402 5.63 2.84 2.19
C LEU A 402 6.46 3.09 0.92
N ARG A 403 5.84 2.86 -0.24
CA ARG A 403 6.34 2.97 -1.62
C ARG A 403 5.23 3.61 -2.49
N PRO A 404 5.47 3.91 -3.79
CA PRO A 404 4.40 4.09 -4.77
C PRO A 404 3.47 2.86 -4.81
N SER A 405 2.19 3.05 -5.14
CA SER A 405 1.27 1.91 -5.32
C SER A 405 1.48 1.20 -6.65
N LEU A 406 0.96 -0.03 -6.79
CA LEU A 406 0.92 -0.78 -8.06
C LEU A 406 0.18 0.00 -9.17
N GLY A 407 -0.78 0.85 -8.79
CA GLY A 407 -1.41 1.82 -9.67
C GLY A 407 -0.41 2.89 -10.15
N GLU A 408 0.27 3.54 -9.21
CA GLU A 408 1.21 4.64 -9.45
C GLU A 408 2.53 4.20 -10.14
N SER A 409 2.83 2.89 -10.21
CA SER A 409 3.99 2.31 -10.88
C SER A 409 3.68 1.74 -12.27
N SER A 410 2.57 1.03 -12.44
CA SER A 410 2.31 0.20 -13.63
C SER A 410 1.19 0.72 -14.54
N HIS A 411 0.50 1.80 -14.17
CA HIS A 411 -0.62 2.35 -14.94
C HIS A 411 -0.37 3.79 -15.40
N ILE A 412 -0.83 4.12 -16.61
CA ILE A 412 -0.94 5.49 -17.10
C ILE A 412 -2.34 6.06 -16.85
N VAL A 413 -2.48 7.39 -16.81
CA VAL A 413 -3.78 8.05 -16.83
C VAL A 413 -4.45 7.75 -18.17
N CYS A 414 -5.73 7.34 -18.16
CA CYS A 414 -6.46 7.02 -19.39
C CYS A 414 -6.51 8.24 -20.33
N PRO A 415 -5.93 8.16 -21.55
CA PRO A 415 -5.80 9.32 -22.44
C PRO A 415 -7.15 9.80 -22.99
N ARG A 416 -8.19 8.97 -22.96
CA ARG A 416 -9.52 9.32 -23.46
C ARG A 416 -10.35 10.12 -22.45
N CYS A 417 -10.28 9.82 -21.16
CA CYS A 417 -11.08 10.51 -20.13
C CYS A 417 -10.24 11.35 -19.16
N CYS A 418 -8.91 11.42 -19.35
CA CYS A 418 -7.98 12.14 -18.49
C CYS A 418 -8.13 11.81 -16.99
N GLY A 419 -8.48 10.55 -16.68
CA GLY A 419 -8.73 10.07 -15.31
C GLY A 419 -10.16 10.25 -14.81
N GLN A 420 -11.07 10.90 -15.53
CA GLN A 420 -12.46 11.16 -15.09
C GLN A 420 -13.35 9.90 -15.01
N GLY A 421 -12.90 8.76 -15.53
CA GLY A 421 -13.64 7.48 -15.51
C GLY A 421 -14.93 7.44 -16.36
N SER A 422 -15.31 8.57 -16.96
CA SER A 422 -16.53 8.74 -17.76
C SER A 422 -16.29 9.74 -18.89
N ILE A 423 -17.13 9.71 -19.93
CA ILE A 423 -17.11 10.63 -21.07
C ILE A 423 -18.54 11.15 -21.34
N ARG A 424 -18.67 12.36 -21.90
CA ARG A 424 -19.98 12.88 -22.33
C ARG A 424 -20.52 12.10 -23.52
N SER A 425 -21.84 11.89 -23.56
CA SER A 425 -22.53 11.30 -24.72
C SER A 425 -22.42 12.20 -25.96
N VAL A 426 -22.65 11.65 -27.15
CA VAL A 426 -22.50 12.37 -28.43
C VAL A 426 -23.43 13.57 -28.50
N GLU A 427 -24.67 13.44 -28.04
CA GLU A 427 -25.69 14.50 -28.07
C GLU A 427 -25.34 15.61 -27.07
N SER A 428 -24.91 15.22 -25.85
CA SER A 428 -24.52 16.14 -24.79
C SER A 428 -23.26 16.95 -25.17
N LEU A 429 -22.26 16.30 -25.76
CA LEU A 429 -21.07 16.94 -26.27
C LEU A 429 -21.38 17.84 -27.48
N SER A 430 -22.17 17.36 -28.44
CA SER A 430 -22.58 18.14 -29.62
C SER A 430 -23.34 19.41 -29.22
N LEU A 431 -24.29 19.33 -28.28
CA LEU A 431 -25.01 20.50 -27.78
C LEU A 431 -24.11 21.45 -26.97
N SER A 432 -23.03 20.95 -26.35
CA SER A 432 -22.00 21.79 -25.74
C SER A 432 -21.18 22.53 -26.79
N ILE A 433 -20.76 21.85 -27.87
CA ILE A 433 -20.00 22.42 -28.98
C ILE A 433 -20.85 23.44 -29.76
N LEU A 434 -22.13 23.15 -30.01
CA LEU A 434 -23.06 24.07 -30.68
C LEU A 434 -23.17 25.43 -29.95
N ARG A 435 -23.27 25.41 -28.61
CA ARG A 435 -23.29 26.62 -27.78
C ARG A 435 -21.97 27.37 -27.81
N LEU A 436 -20.84 26.65 -27.81
CA LEU A 436 -19.51 27.26 -27.94
C LEU A 436 -19.30 27.88 -29.32
N MET A 437 -19.80 27.27 -30.39
CA MET A 437 -19.80 27.88 -31.73
C MET A 437 -20.61 29.17 -31.77
N GLU A 438 -21.82 29.18 -31.18
CA GLU A 438 -22.64 30.39 -31.07
C GLU A 438 -21.94 31.48 -30.23
N GLU A 439 -21.28 31.12 -29.13
CA GLU A 439 -20.49 32.05 -28.30
C GLU A 439 -19.27 32.62 -29.06
N GLN A 440 -18.52 31.81 -29.83
CA GLN A 440 -17.42 32.34 -30.64
C GLN A 440 -17.93 33.21 -31.81
N ALA A 441 -19.10 32.88 -32.37
CA ALA A 441 -19.69 33.59 -33.50
C ALA A 441 -20.18 34.99 -33.11
N MET A 442 -20.71 35.15 -31.89
CA MET A 442 -21.17 36.44 -31.35
C MET A 442 -20.04 37.44 -31.04
N LYS A 443 -18.76 37.08 -31.21
CA LYS A 443 -17.63 37.95 -30.86
C LYS A 443 -17.20 38.79 -32.07
N GLU A 444 -16.92 40.06 -31.81
CA GLU A 444 -16.56 41.06 -32.82
C GLU A 444 -15.41 40.64 -33.74
N HIS A 445 -15.48 41.08 -35.00
CA HIS A 445 -14.53 40.79 -36.09
C HIS A 445 -14.33 39.29 -36.39
N THR A 446 -15.29 38.43 -36.08
CA THR A 446 -15.27 37.01 -36.52
C THR A 446 -15.66 36.91 -38.00
N ALA A 447 -14.92 36.11 -38.76
CA ALA A 447 -15.22 35.83 -40.18
C ALA A 447 -15.66 34.36 -40.39
N LYS A 448 -14.99 33.44 -39.70
CA LYS A 448 -15.16 31.99 -39.89
C LYS A 448 -14.85 31.26 -38.58
N ILE A 449 -15.59 30.20 -38.30
CA ILE A 449 -15.25 29.22 -37.25
C ILE A 449 -14.84 27.93 -37.93
N ILE A 450 -13.75 27.33 -37.45
CA ILE A 450 -13.30 26.00 -37.85
C ILE A 450 -13.34 25.13 -36.60
N ALA A 451 -14.15 24.07 -36.58
CA ALA A 451 -14.24 23.16 -35.45
C ALA A 451 -13.96 21.73 -35.90
N GLN A 452 -12.89 21.15 -35.36
CA GLN A 452 -12.55 19.74 -35.54
C GLN A 452 -13.20 18.93 -34.42
N VAL A 453 -13.98 17.92 -34.80
CA VAL A 453 -14.75 17.11 -33.86
C VAL A 453 -14.69 15.62 -34.25
N PRO A 454 -14.91 14.70 -33.29
CA PRO A 454 -15.02 13.27 -33.58
C PRO A 454 -16.07 12.99 -34.64
N VAL A 455 -15.86 11.98 -35.49
CA VAL A 455 -16.71 11.68 -36.65
C VAL A 455 -18.20 11.53 -36.29
N THR A 456 -18.50 10.92 -35.13
CA THR A 456 -19.87 10.78 -34.61
C THR A 456 -20.51 12.10 -34.16
N VAL A 457 -19.71 13.02 -33.62
CA VAL A 457 -20.14 14.38 -33.24
C VAL A 457 -20.37 15.24 -34.48
N ALA A 458 -19.49 15.13 -35.49
CA ALA A 458 -19.70 15.78 -36.79
C ALA A 458 -20.99 15.30 -37.45
N ALA A 459 -21.25 13.97 -37.45
CA ALA A 459 -22.47 13.40 -38.00
C ALA A 459 -23.74 13.97 -37.33
N TYR A 460 -23.76 14.04 -35.99
CA TYR A 460 -24.90 14.59 -35.24
C TYR A 460 -25.09 16.10 -35.45
N LEU A 461 -24.00 16.87 -35.51
CA LEU A 461 -24.06 18.31 -35.78
C LEU A 461 -24.52 18.62 -37.21
N LEU A 462 -24.02 17.86 -38.20
CA LEU A 462 -24.32 18.06 -39.63
C LEU A 462 -25.62 17.42 -40.10
N ASN A 463 -26.34 16.67 -39.27
CA ASN A 463 -27.66 16.12 -39.59
C ASN A 463 -28.71 16.60 -38.57
N GLU A 464 -28.76 16.02 -37.37
CA GLU A 464 -29.76 16.30 -36.32
C GLU A 464 -29.73 17.74 -35.80
N LYS A 465 -28.62 18.47 -35.97
CA LYS A 465 -28.48 19.90 -35.65
C LYS A 465 -28.17 20.80 -36.85
N ARG A 466 -28.28 20.30 -38.09
CA ARG A 466 -28.00 21.08 -39.31
C ARG A 466 -28.75 22.42 -39.33
N ALA A 467 -30.05 22.39 -39.03
CA ALA A 467 -30.88 23.60 -38.98
C ALA A 467 -30.44 24.61 -37.90
N ALA A 468 -29.88 24.13 -36.78
CA ALA A 468 -29.37 25.01 -35.73
C ALA A 468 -28.00 25.61 -36.06
N VAL A 469 -27.14 24.88 -36.80
CA VAL A 469 -25.87 25.42 -37.31
C VAL A 469 -26.15 26.54 -38.32
N LEU A 470 -27.03 26.29 -39.30
CA LEU A 470 -27.47 27.29 -40.29
C LEU A 470 -28.06 28.55 -39.61
N GLN A 471 -28.86 28.39 -38.55
CA GLN A 471 -29.41 29.51 -37.76
C GLN A 471 -28.37 30.33 -36.97
N ILE A 472 -27.13 29.85 -36.84
CA ILE A 472 -26.01 30.63 -36.29
C ILE A 472 -25.30 31.36 -37.43
N GLU A 473 -25.04 30.69 -38.55
CA GLU A 473 -24.48 31.30 -39.78
C GLU A 473 -25.34 32.46 -40.28
N ASP A 474 -26.65 32.25 -40.47
CA ASP A 474 -27.62 33.26 -40.91
C ASP A 474 -27.68 34.47 -39.97
N ARG A 475 -27.59 34.25 -38.65
CA ARG A 475 -27.78 35.31 -37.65
C ARG A 475 -26.52 36.16 -37.43
N GLN A 476 -25.35 35.53 -37.50
CA GLN A 476 -24.06 36.20 -37.26
C GLN A 476 -23.34 36.58 -38.56
N GLN A 477 -23.83 36.13 -39.72
CA GLN A 477 -23.25 36.35 -41.05
C GLN A 477 -21.79 35.88 -41.14
N ILE A 478 -21.52 34.68 -40.59
CA ILE A 478 -20.22 34.00 -40.62
C ILE A 478 -20.33 32.61 -41.27
N ASN A 479 -19.19 32.03 -41.63
CA ASN A 479 -19.09 30.65 -42.11
C ASN A 479 -18.65 29.68 -40.99
N ILE A 480 -19.31 28.53 -40.83
CA ILE A 480 -18.99 27.50 -39.82
C ILE A 480 -18.54 26.20 -40.53
N VAL A 481 -17.24 25.92 -40.46
CA VAL A 481 -16.65 24.67 -41.00
C VAL A 481 -16.53 23.63 -39.90
N LEU A 482 -17.47 22.67 -39.90
CA LEU A 482 -17.39 21.46 -39.10
C LEU A 482 -16.55 20.39 -39.82
N ILE A 483 -15.48 19.92 -39.17
CA ILE A 483 -14.55 18.92 -39.73
C ILE A 483 -14.67 17.62 -38.92
N PRO A 484 -15.12 16.50 -39.52
CA PRO A 484 -14.97 15.18 -38.93
C PRO A 484 -13.49 14.79 -38.93
N ASN A 485 -12.84 14.76 -37.78
CA ASN A 485 -11.46 14.29 -37.65
C ASN A 485 -11.45 12.83 -37.16
N PRO A 486 -10.98 11.85 -37.97
CA PRO A 486 -10.88 10.44 -37.56
C PRO A 486 -9.90 10.19 -36.40
N ASN A 487 -8.95 11.11 -36.18
CA ASN A 487 -7.92 11.02 -35.14
C ASN A 487 -8.41 11.56 -33.78
N MET A 488 -9.67 12.03 -33.69
CA MET A 488 -10.27 12.55 -32.45
C MET A 488 -11.37 11.62 -31.92
N GLU A 489 -11.21 11.12 -30.70
CA GLU A 489 -12.26 10.40 -29.96
C GLU A 489 -13.01 11.31 -28.98
N THR A 490 -14.26 10.97 -28.66
CA THR A 490 -14.99 11.65 -27.57
C THR A 490 -14.29 11.45 -26.23
N PRO A 491 -14.02 12.52 -25.45
CA PRO A 491 -14.67 13.83 -25.49
C PRO A 491 -13.86 14.97 -26.15
N MET A 492 -12.76 14.67 -26.85
CA MET A 492 -11.88 15.68 -27.47
C MET A 492 -12.59 16.43 -28.60
N TYR A 493 -12.26 17.71 -28.77
CA TYR A 493 -12.61 18.56 -29.91
C TYR A 493 -11.70 19.79 -29.92
N GLU A 494 -11.56 20.45 -31.07
CA GLU A 494 -10.84 21.71 -31.23
C GLU A 494 -11.75 22.75 -31.91
N MET A 495 -11.65 24.03 -31.53
CA MET A 495 -12.43 25.10 -32.12
C MET A 495 -11.59 26.38 -32.29
N GLN A 496 -11.32 26.75 -33.53
CA GLN A 496 -10.55 27.93 -33.91
C GLN A 496 -11.47 29.01 -34.47
N ARG A 497 -11.33 30.24 -33.97
CA ARG A 497 -12.01 31.43 -34.48
C ARG A 497 -11.07 32.19 -35.42
N VAL A 498 -11.46 32.39 -36.67
CA VAL A 498 -10.71 33.20 -37.64
C VAL A 498 -11.29 34.61 -37.66
N ARG A 499 -10.46 35.64 -37.50
CA ARG A 499 -10.88 37.04 -37.59
C ARG A 499 -10.91 37.54 -39.03
N GLN A 500 -11.59 38.66 -39.25
CA GLN A 500 -11.53 39.40 -40.51
C GLN A 500 -10.13 39.94 -40.80
N ASP A 501 -9.36 40.29 -39.75
CA ASP A 501 -8.02 40.90 -39.86
C ASP A 501 -6.86 39.88 -39.84
N GLU A 502 -7.11 38.61 -39.49
CA GLU A 502 -6.06 37.60 -39.22
C GLU A 502 -6.01 36.48 -40.29
N ASN A 503 -4.79 36.07 -40.64
CA ASN A 503 -4.44 34.86 -41.41
C ASN A 503 -4.97 34.72 -42.85
N LYS A 504 -4.19 35.24 -43.81
CA LYS A 504 -4.26 34.84 -45.24
C LYS A 504 -4.14 33.34 -45.47
N GLU A 505 -3.53 32.58 -44.55
CA GLU A 505 -3.38 31.12 -44.68
C GLU A 505 -4.61 30.32 -44.23
N LEU A 506 -5.41 30.82 -43.28
CA LEU A 506 -6.68 30.20 -42.86
C LEU A 506 -7.89 30.75 -43.62
N ALA A 507 -7.73 31.93 -44.23
CA ALA A 507 -8.56 32.45 -45.30
C ALA A 507 -8.23 31.84 -46.69
N SER A 508 -7.24 30.96 -46.79
CA SER A 508 -6.96 30.26 -48.06
C SER A 508 -8.06 29.25 -48.41
N GLU A 509 -8.31 29.06 -49.70
CA GLU A 509 -9.34 28.15 -50.26
C GLU A 509 -8.99 26.65 -50.13
N LYS A 510 -8.20 26.28 -49.10
CA LYS A 510 -7.96 24.88 -48.75
C LYS A 510 -9.30 24.19 -48.45
N ALA A 511 -9.45 22.96 -48.93
CA ALA A 511 -10.66 22.19 -48.66
C ALA A 511 -10.76 21.81 -47.18
N SER A 512 -11.97 21.64 -46.65
CA SER A 512 -12.21 21.39 -45.21
C SER A 512 -11.41 20.21 -44.64
N TYR A 513 -11.23 19.15 -45.42
CA TYR A 513 -10.45 17.97 -45.03
C TYR A 513 -8.92 18.22 -44.94
N GLN A 514 -8.40 19.32 -45.50
CA GLN A 514 -6.98 19.69 -45.45
C GLN A 514 -6.62 20.47 -44.17
N PHE A 515 -7.62 20.88 -43.39
CA PHE A 515 -7.45 21.46 -42.06
C PHE A 515 -7.51 20.39 -40.95
N ILE A 516 -7.60 19.09 -41.30
CA ILE A 516 -7.44 18.00 -40.33
C ILE A 516 -6.02 18.10 -39.78
N THR A 517 -5.89 18.42 -38.48
CA THR A 517 -4.60 18.26 -37.80
C THR A 517 -4.25 16.77 -37.88
N PRO A 518 -3.04 16.40 -38.36
CA PRO A 518 -2.56 15.03 -38.21
C PRO A 518 -2.63 14.66 -36.72
N PRO A 519 -2.63 13.36 -36.35
CA PRO A 519 -2.37 13.04 -34.96
C PRO A 519 -1.06 13.74 -34.58
N LEU A 520 -1.10 14.54 -33.51
CA LEU A 520 0.09 14.61 -32.67
C LEU A 520 0.39 13.16 -32.34
N ASP A 521 1.54 12.66 -32.81
CA ASP A 521 2.10 11.45 -32.21
C ASP A 521 2.03 11.69 -30.70
N PRO A 522 1.31 10.84 -29.95
CA PRO A 522 1.14 11.10 -28.55
C PRO A 522 2.52 11.22 -27.95
N ALA A 523 2.75 12.35 -27.27
CA ALA A 523 3.65 12.35 -26.14
C ALA A 523 3.06 11.37 -25.11
N PHE A 524 3.29 10.08 -25.37
CA PHE A 524 3.86 9.24 -24.35
C PHE A 524 4.98 10.08 -23.70
N ASP A 525 4.69 10.62 -22.51
CA ASP A 525 5.76 11.03 -21.60
C ASP A 525 6.69 9.84 -21.51
N ASN A 526 7.92 10.06 -22.00
CA ASN A 526 8.48 9.05 -22.88
C ASN A 526 9.08 7.90 -22.07
N TYR A 527 8.27 6.85 -21.86
CA TYR A 527 8.73 5.46 -21.71
C TYR A 527 9.37 4.94 -23.01
N SER A 528 10.11 5.81 -23.72
CA SER A 528 11.38 5.41 -24.27
C SER A 528 12.16 4.75 -23.14
N THR A 529 12.27 3.43 -23.19
CA THR A 529 13.46 2.74 -22.69
C THR A 529 14.66 3.59 -23.10
N PRO A 530 15.47 4.13 -22.17
CA PRO A 530 16.53 5.06 -22.53
C PRO A 530 17.42 4.48 -23.62
N LEU A 531 17.31 5.04 -24.84
CA LEU A 531 18.00 4.51 -26.04
C LEU A 531 19.49 4.85 -26.07
N LYS A 532 19.93 5.71 -25.15
CA LYS A 532 21.18 5.51 -24.43
C LYS A 532 20.82 5.04 -23.03
N PRO A 533 21.55 4.11 -22.40
CA PRO A 533 21.59 4.12 -20.94
C PRO A 533 21.99 5.54 -20.50
N GLU A 534 21.24 6.11 -19.57
CA GLU A 534 21.76 7.23 -18.79
C GLU A 534 23.05 6.73 -18.13
N GLU A 535 24.09 7.57 -18.07
CA GLU A 535 25.37 7.17 -17.45
C GLU A 535 25.11 7.03 -15.94
N GLU A 536 24.78 5.80 -15.52
CA GLU A 536 24.30 5.56 -14.17
C GLU A 536 25.38 5.92 -13.15
N ASP A 537 25.06 6.83 -12.22
CA ASP A 537 25.87 7.12 -11.04
C ASP A 537 26.04 5.82 -10.24
N GLU A 538 27.16 5.10 -10.48
CA GLU A 538 27.45 3.88 -9.76
C GLU A 538 27.64 4.21 -8.27
N PRO A 539 26.94 3.52 -7.34
CA PRO A 539 27.09 3.80 -5.92
C PRO A 539 28.53 3.52 -5.49
N ALA A 540 29.20 4.51 -4.90
CA ALA A 540 30.59 4.39 -4.48
C ALA A 540 30.80 3.28 -3.42
N VAL A 541 29.76 2.93 -2.66
CA VAL A 541 29.74 1.80 -1.71
C VAL A 541 28.96 0.61 -2.29
N LYS A 542 29.62 -0.19 -3.13
CA LYS A 542 29.12 -1.51 -3.58
C LYS A 542 29.51 -2.62 -2.59
N GLY A 543 28.54 -3.11 -1.83
CA GLY A 543 28.61 -4.38 -1.09
C GLY A 543 29.74 -4.53 -0.06
N VAL A 544 29.53 -4.07 1.18
CA VAL A 544 30.52 -4.19 2.26
C VAL A 544 30.73 -5.65 2.66
N VAL A 545 31.86 -6.23 2.24
CA VAL A 545 32.20 -7.64 2.52
C VAL A 545 32.73 -7.79 3.95
N HIS A 546 31.85 -8.20 4.87
CA HIS A 546 32.22 -8.52 6.24
C HIS A 546 33.22 -9.70 6.30
N THR A 547 34.31 -9.54 7.04
CA THR A 547 35.34 -10.59 7.22
C THR A 547 34.80 -11.76 8.05
N THR A 548 34.65 -12.92 7.42
CA THR A 548 34.39 -14.28 7.96
C THR A 548 33.76 -14.38 9.38
N PRO A 549 32.53 -14.90 9.53
CA PRO A 549 31.88 -14.98 10.83
C PRO A 549 32.63 -15.88 11.81
N PRO A 550 32.56 -15.61 13.13
CA PRO A 550 33.08 -16.49 14.15
C PRO A 550 32.39 -17.85 14.02
N VAL A 551 33.18 -18.90 13.79
CA VAL A 551 32.64 -20.26 13.68
C VAL A 551 31.94 -20.59 14.99
N GLN A 552 30.61 -20.69 14.96
CA GLN A 552 29.86 -21.29 16.06
C GLN A 552 30.37 -22.71 16.25
N ILE A 553 31.23 -22.90 17.24
CA ILE A 553 31.64 -24.21 17.73
C ILE A 553 30.36 -24.85 18.26
N LYS A 554 29.69 -25.65 17.41
CA LYS A 554 28.61 -26.53 17.83
C LYS A 554 29.11 -27.28 19.05
N LYS A 555 28.58 -26.97 20.24
CA LYS A 555 28.92 -27.69 21.48
C LYS A 555 28.65 -29.16 21.21
N SER A 556 29.71 -29.92 20.98
CA SER A 556 29.61 -31.32 20.64
C SER A 556 29.03 -32.02 21.85
N GLN A 557 27.75 -32.43 21.75
CA GLN A 557 27.17 -33.37 22.70
C GLN A 557 28.15 -34.53 22.84
N ALA A 558 28.57 -34.84 24.06
CA ALA A 558 29.73 -35.68 24.33
C ALA A 558 29.47 -37.14 23.96
N ALA A 559 29.55 -37.45 22.67
CA ALA A 559 29.42 -38.79 22.13
C ALA A 559 30.51 -39.68 22.72
N GLN A 560 30.09 -40.72 23.44
CA GLN A 560 30.96 -41.61 24.23
C GLN A 560 31.81 -42.53 23.33
N GLN A 561 32.78 -41.98 22.60
CA GLN A 561 33.76 -42.75 21.81
C GLN A 561 34.85 -43.39 22.71
N GLY A 562 34.43 -44.14 23.73
CA GLY A 562 35.33 -44.70 24.77
C GLY A 562 35.52 -46.22 24.75
N LEU A 563 34.62 -47.01 24.14
CA LEU A 563 34.59 -48.47 24.32
C LEU A 563 34.67 -49.29 23.01
N ILE A 564 33.86 -48.97 21.99
CA ILE A 564 33.65 -49.85 20.82
C ILE A 564 34.96 -50.08 20.02
N LYS A 565 35.81 -49.04 19.89
CA LYS A 565 37.10 -49.12 19.18
C LYS A 565 38.12 -50.06 19.86
N ARG A 566 37.96 -50.39 21.14
CA ARG A 566 38.85 -51.32 21.88
C ARG A 566 38.47 -52.80 21.72
N LEU A 567 37.23 -53.09 21.31
CA LEU A 567 36.76 -54.47 21.14
C LEU A 567 37.19 -55.06 19.79
N TRP A 568 37.06 -54.29 18.70
CA TRP A 568 37.39 -54.73 17.34
C TRP A 568 38.88 -55.05 17.16
N ASN A 569 39.77 -54.20 17.66
CA ASN A 569 41.23 -54.43 17.58
C ASN A 569 41.73 -55.61 18.45
N ARG A 570 40.85 -56.29 19.21
CA ARG A 570 41.19 -57.48 20.00
C ARG A 570 40.60 -58.79 19.44
N LEU A 571 39.82 -58.72 18.36
CA LEU A 571 39.19 -59.86 17.68
C LEU A 571 39.81 -60.21 16.32
N PHE A 572 40.66 -59.34 15.75
CA PHE A 572 41.31 -59.55 14.46
C PHE A 572 42.84 -59.62 14.56
N ARG A 573 43.37 -60.72 15.11
CA ARG A 573 44.80 -61.06 14.99
C ARG A 573 45.04 -62.58 15.06
N GLN A 574 45.46 -63.15 13.92
CA GLN A 574 45.96 -64.54 13.73
C GLN A 574 44.97 -65.70 13.97
N ASN A 575 45.03 -66.85 13.26
CA ASN A 575 45.51 -67.08 11.88
C ASN A 575 44.93 -68.40 11.31
N THR A 576 44.86 -68.52 9.98
CA THR A 576 44.91 -69.77 9.16
C THR A 576 44.25 -71.10 9.65
N LEU A 577 43.26 -71.64 8.90
CA LEU A 577 43.40 -72.87 8.07
C LEU A 577 42.13 -73.29 7.28
N LYS A 578 42.27 -74.28 6.38
CA LYS A 578 41.34 -74.64 5.26
C LYS A 578 40.34 -75.77 5.62
N LYS A 579 39.08 -75.70 5.14
CA LYS A 579 38.42 -76.69 4.22
C LYS A 579 36.92 -76.42 3.93
N ASN A 580 36.35 -77.20 3.01
CA ASN A 580 34.99 -77.21 2.40
C ASN A 580 34.60 -78.71 2.15
N PRO A 581 33.39 -79.15 1.69
CA PRO A 581 32.05 -78.49 1.55
C PRO A 581 30.76 -79.37 1.84
N LYS A 582 29.56 -78.75 1.96
CA LYS A 582 28.17 -79.27 1.62
C LYS A 582 27.60 -80.51 2.40
N PRO A 583 26.28 -80.92 2.28
CA PRO A 583 25.11 -80.42 1.51
C PRO A 583 23.80 -80.10 2.34
N LYS A 584 22.61 -80.08 1.69
CA LYS A 584 21.22 -79.72 2.17
C LYS A 584 20.34 -81.00 2.45
N PRO A 585 18.96 -81.05 2.60
CA PRO A 585 17.85 -80.06 2.52
C PRO A 585 16.74 -80.15 3.64
N PRO A 586 15.39 -80.10 3.38
CA PRO A 586 14.48 -78.93 3.45
C PRO A 586 13.36 -79.00 4.55
N THR A 587 12.42 -78.03 4.70
CA THR A 587 11.01 -78.03 4.16
C THR A 587 10.26 -76.78 4.70
N GLN A 588 9.63 -75.89 3.89
CA GLN A 588 8.16 -75.68 3.61
C GLN A 588 7.17 -75.75 4.83
N THR A 589 6.04 -75.02 4.97
CA THR A 589 5.28 -74.08 4.07
C THR A 589 4.36 -73.08 4.83
N ARG A 590 3.75 -72.13 4.08
CA ARG A 590 2.64 -71.18 4.41
C ARG A 590 1.24 -71.87 4.52
N PRO A 591 0.07 -71.18 4.71
CA PRO A 591 -0.37 -70.15 5.70
C PRO A 591 -1.85 -70.38 6.20
N ARG A 592 -2.55 -69.30 6.67
CA ARG A 592 -3.94 -68.84 6.35
C ARG A 592 -5.02 -68.72 7.48
N ARG A 593 -5.63 -67.52 7.55
CA ARG A 593 -7.05 -67.15 7.80
C ARG A 593 -7.79 -67.42 9.16
N SER A 594 -7.99 -66.32 9.90
CA SER A 594 -9.29 -65.73 10.33
C SER A 594 -10.45 -66.57 10.93
N LYS A 595 -11.00 -66.14 12.09
CA LYS A 595 -12.36 -65.53 12.18
C LYS A 595 -12.70 -64.97 13.59
N SER A 596 -13.86 -64.31 13.69
CA SER A 596 -14.35 -63.44 14.76
C SER A 596 -15.45 -64.02 15.66
N ALA A 597 -15.41 -63.75 16.98
CA ALA A 597 -16.55 -63.60 17.92
C ALA A 597 -15.98 -63.01 19.25
N LYS A 598 -16.54 -62.06 20.03
CA LYS A 598 -17.86 -61.40 20.24
C LYS A 598 -18.69 -61.95 21.43
N GLN A 599 -18.92 -61.06 22.43
CA GLN A 599 -19.94 -61.04 23.51
C GLN A 599 -19.91 -62.00 24.72
N LYS A 600 -19.80 -61.42 25.94
CA LYS A 600 -20.86 -61.25 26.98
C LYS A 600 -20.31 -60.38 28.15
N ARG A 601 -21.01 -59.30 28.61
CA ARG A 601 -22.07 -59.20 29.65
C ARG A 601 -21.60 -59.52 31.09
N SER A 602 -22.03 -58.85 32.17
CA SER A 602 -22.81 -57.58 32.39
C SER A 602 -23.09 -57.33 33.89
N ARG A 603 -23.66 -56.16 34.25
CA ARG A 603 -24.31 -55.76 35.54
C ARG A 603 -23.37 -55.24 36.64
N ASN A 604 -23.79 -54.45 37.64
CA ASN A 604 -24.82 -53.41 37.86
C ASN A 604 -25.04 -53.32 39.38
N ALA A 605 -24.92 -52.15 40.01
CA ALA A 605 -25.65 -51.78 41.24
C ALA A 605 -25.53 -50.26 41.51
N SER A 606 -26.51 -49.68 42.19
CA SER A 606 -26.55 -48.24 42.52
C SER A 606 -27.36 -47.97 43.81
N LYS A 607 -26.99 -46.91 44.57
CA LYS A 607 -27.89 -46.11 45.45
C LYS A 607 -27.13 -44.95 46.11
N ALA A 608 -27.87 -44.04 46.76
CA ALA A 608 -27.38 -42.80 47.40
C ALA A 608 -28.26 -42.43 48.62
N ARG A 609 -27.78 -41.55 49.54
CA ARG A 609 -28.60 -40.61 50.35
C ARG A 609 -27.83 -39.64 51.29
N SER A 610 -28.01 -38.33 51.06
CA SER A 610 -28.42 -37.22 51.99
C SER A 610 -28.00 -37.12 53.50
N THR A 611 -27.32 -36.01 53.84
CA THR A 611 -27.61 -34.95 54.89
C THR A 611 -28.07 -35.28 56.33
N PRO A 612 -27.64 -34.51 57.37
CA PRO A 612 -28.43 -33.34 57.85
C PRO A 612 -27.61 -32.04 58.18
N VAL A 613 -28.05 -31.23 59.18
CA VAL A 613 -28.39 -29.78 59.01
C VAL A 613 -28.55 -29.01 60.36
N SER A 614 -28.14 -27.72 60.45
CA SER A 614 -28.49 -26.73 61.52
C SER A 614 -28.01 -25.29 61.15
N THR A 615 -28.85 -24.30 60.78
CA THR A 615 -29.53 -23.21 61.59
C THR A 615 -28.60 -22.10 62.12
N THR A 616 -28.96 -20.80 62.23
CA THR A 616 -30.25 -20.05 62.38
C THR A 616 -30.32 -18.77 61.48
N GLU A 617 -31.45 -18.41 60.84
CA GLU A 617 -32.52 -17.41 61.20
C GLU A 617 -32.14 -15.91 61.11
N SER A 618 -32.97 -14.97 60.61
CA SER A 618 -34.23 -14.96 59.81
C SER A 618 -34.38 -13.55 59.12
N ASP A 619 -35.50 -12.94 58.65
CA ASP A 619 -36.96 -13.18 58.67
C ASP A 619 -37.75 -12.31 57.62
N PHE A 620 -39.10 -12.34 57.67
CA PHE A 620 -40.15 -11.39 57.17
C PHE A 620 -39.97 -10.67 55.78
N SER A 621 -40.74 -10.95 54.70
CA SER A 621 -42.20 -10.79 54.40
C SER A 621 -42.62 -9.38 53.86
N VAL A 622 -43.60 -9.15 52.96
CA VAL A 622 -44.49 -10.04 52.15
C VAL A 622 -45.12 -9.30 50.93
N ASP A 623 -45.20 -9.99 49.78
CA ASP A 623 -46.23 -10.00 48.69
C ASP A 623 -46.85 -8.74 47.97
N LYS A 624 -47.03 -8.90 46.65
CA LYS A 624 -48.05 -8.33 45.69
C LYS A 624 -48.27 -6.82 45.38
N SER A 625 -47.82 -6.46 44.15
CA SER A 625 -48.68 -6.17 42.95
C SER A 625 -49.08 -4.75 42.47
N VAL A 626 -49.28 -4.68 41.14
CA VAL A 626 -49.95 -3.67 40.26
C VAL A 626 -49.20 -2.36 39.90
N LEU A 627 -49.40 -1.94 38.64
CA LEU A 627 -49.00 -0.68 37.95
C LEU A 627 -50.17 0.37 38.05
N PRO A 628 -50.11 1.62 37.51
CA PRO A 628 -49.14 2.22 36.57
C PRO A 628 -48.72 3.70 36.84
N GLU A 629 -47.95 4.24 35.88
CA GLU A 629 -47.89 5.64 35.43
C GLU A 629 -47.15 6.76 36.23
N THR A 630 -46.90 7.83 35.46
CA THR A 630 -46.03 9.03 35.69
C THR A 630 -46.90 10.29 35.97
N PRO A 631 -46.43 11.56 36.15
CA PRO A 631 -45.10 12.12 35.81
C PRO A 631 -44.53 13.33 36.65
N GLU A 632 -43.37 13.83 36.19
CA GLU A 632 -42.88 15.24 36.16
C GLU A 632 -42.33 16.04 37.38
N LYS A 633 -41.30 16.86 37.02
CA LYS A 633 -40.89 18.21 37.51
C LYS A 633 -40.28 18.45 38.92
N LYS A 634 -38.96 18.67 38.91
CA LYS A 634 -38.20 19.92 39.29
C LYS A 634 -38.88 20.95 40.24
N PRO A 635 -38.15 21.61 41.17
CA PRO A 635 -36.89 22.33 40.83
C PRO A 635 -35.76 22.30 41.89
N GLY A 636 -34.60 22.89 41.53
CA GLY A 636 -33.47 23.19 42.44
C GLY A 636 -33.23 24.70 42.58
N ASN A 637 -32.39 25.11 43.55
CA ASN A 637 -32.16 26.52 43.92
C ASN A 637 -30.72 26.75 44.48
N SER A 638 -30.28 28.03 44.57
CA SER A 638 -28.95 28.57 44.94
C SER A 638 -27.78 28.20 43.98
N SER A 639 -26.83 29.05 43.52
CA SER A 639 -26.24 30.36 43.93
C SER A 639 -25.23 30.24 45.09
N ARG A 640 -24.00 30.81 45.13
CA ARG A 640 -23.26 31.94 44.48
C ARG A 640 -21.73 31.65 44.60
N SER A 641 -20.72 32.33 44.03
CA SER A 641 -20.44 33.19 42.83
C SER A 641 -18.86 33.27 42.71
N THR A 642 -18.07 34.23 42.17
CA THR A 642 -18.21 35.62 41.64
C THR A 642 -16.93 36.06 40.86
N ALA A 643 -17.07 36.65 39.66
CA ALA A 643 -16.15 37.62 38.98
C ALA A 643 -14.69 37.22 38.62
N TYR A 644 -13.96 37.84 37.67
CA TYR A 644 -14.09 39.07 36.83
C TYR A 644 -13.57 38.82 35.38
N GLY A 645 -13.96 39.58 34.34
CA GLY A 645 -13.36 39.39 32.97
C GLY A 645 -13.97 40.05 31.71
N HIS A 646 -14.25 41.36 31.71
CA HIS A 646 -14.66 42.28 30.60
C HIS A 646 -14.67 41.91 29.08
N ARG A 647 -15.66 42.53 28.38
CA ARG A 647 -15.84 42.79 26.90
C ARG A 647 -16.39 41.61 26.07
N SER A 648 -17.17 41.81 24.99
CA SER A 648 -17.42 43.04 24.18
C SER A 648 -18.92 43.32 23.85
N ARG A 649 -19.18 44.45 23.17
CA ARG A 649 -20.50 45.14 23.01
C ARG A 649 -21.42 44.56 21.93
N ARG A 650 -22.73 44.75 22.12
CA ARG A 650 -23.83 44.65 21.13
C ARG A 650 -24.24 46.06 20.66
N ARG A 651 -24.75 46.21 19.42
CA ARG A 651 -25.47 47.42 18.96
C ARG A 651 -26.83 47.04 18.35
N LYS A 652 -27.79 47.97 18.38
CA LYS A 652 -29.11 47.88 17.75
C LYS A 652 -29.12 48.61 16.41
N TYR A 653 -30.07 48.27 15.53
CA TYR A 653 -30.92 49.28 14.90
C TYR A 653 -32.32 48.69 14.59
N SER A 654 -33.29 49.52 14.22
CA SER A 654 -34.66 49.12 13.90
C SER A 654 -35.31 50.05 12.85
N ASP A 655 -36.44 49.57 12.30
CA ASP A 655 -37.58 50.32 11.73
C ASP A 655 -37.64 50.73 10.23
N THR A 656 -38.86 50.46 9.71
CA THR A 656 -39.66 51.12 8.64
C THR A 656 -39.39 50.92 7.13
N ASP A 657 -40.34 50.16 6.52
CA ASP A 657 -41.18 50.45 5.34
C ASP A 657 -40.55 50.72 3.95
N THR A 658 -40.94 49.99 2.89
CA THR A 658 -42.27 50.13 2.25
C THR A 658 -42.61 49.01 1.23
N ASN A 659 -43.91 48.73 1.05
CA ASN A 659 -44.67 48.34 -0.18
C ASN A 659 -43.93 47.76 -1.43
N SER A 660 -44.39 46.74 -2.15
CA SER A 660 -45.80 46.30 -2.40
C SER A 660 -45.94 44.94 -3.12
N THR A 661 -47.18 44.43 -3.17
CA THR A 661 -47.77 43.49 -4.16
C THR A 661 -47.32 42.01 -4.21
N ALA A 662 -48.30 41.15 -4.50
CA ALA A 662 -48.26 39.69 -4.57
C ALA A 662 -49.07 39.25 -5.84
N PRO A 663 -49.39 37.97 -6.12
CA PRO A 663 -49.01 36.71 -5.45
C PRO A 663 -48.46 35.61 -6.40
N SER A 664 -47.95 34.51 -5.83
CA SER A 664 -47.78 33.25 -6.57
C SER A 664 -49.05 32.38 -6.46
N GLN A 665 -49.51 31.80 -7.57
CA GLN A 665 -50.61 30.83 -7.58
C GLN A 665 -50.09 29.39 -7.48
N THR A 666 -50.67 28.61 -6.56
CA THR A 666 -50.35 27.18 -6.40
C THR A 666 -51.51 26.33 -6.90
N THR A 667 -51.40 25.74 -8.09
CA THR A 667 -52.38 24.80 -8.63
C THR A 667 -52.01 23.35 -8.31
N LYS A 668 -52.93 22.65 -7.63
CA LYS A 668 -52.85 21.20 -7.41
C LYS A 668 -53.26 20.47 -8.70
N ILE A 669 -52.63 19.34 -9.00
CA ILE A 669 -53.10 18.37 -10.00
C ILE A 669 -53.48 17.07 -9.27
N VAL A 670 -54.48 16.36 -9.80
CA VAL A 670 -55.20 15.25 -9.14
C VAL A 670 -54.79 13.90 -9.73
N ASN A 671 -54.73 12.87 -8.88
CA ASN A 671 -54.48 11.48 -9.29
C ASN A 671 -55.77 10.74 -9.69
N THR A 672 -55.76 10.05 -10.82
CA THR A 672 -56.62 8.90 -11.16
C THR A 672 -55.86 7.95 -12.12
N PRO A 673 -56.21 6.65 -12.23
CA PRO A 673 -55.16 5.62 -12.33
C PRO A 673 -55.27 4.57 -13.47
N LYS A 674 -54.19 3.79 -13.61
CA LYS A 674 -54.04 2.45 -14.24
C LYS A 674 -54.28 2.28 -15.75
N GLN A 675 -53.29 1.67 -16.41
CA GLN A 675 -53.45 0.37 -17.08
C GLN A 675 -52.09 -0.31 -17.30
N ASP A 676 -52.06 -1.64 -17.17
CA ASP A 676 -50.87 -2.50 -17.34
C ASP A 676 -50.82 -3.14 -18.74
N PRO A 677 -49.63 -3.38 -19.33
CA PRO A 677 -49.45 -4.35 -20.41
C PRO A 677 -49.00 -5.72 -19.84
N THR A 678 -49.54 -6.81 -20.39
CA THR A 678 -49.34 -8.19 -19.92
C THR A 678 -48.08 -8.87 -20.49
N GLU A 679 -47.71 -9.99 -19.86
CA GLU A 679 -46.74 -10.97 -20.36
C GLU A 679 -47.04 -11.46 -21.80
N ILE A 680 -45.99 -11.84 -22.54
CA ILE A 680 -46.09 -12.70 -23.73
C ILE A 680 -45.06 -13.83 -23.55
N THR A 681 -45.49 -15.06 -23.82
CA THR A 681 -44.76 -16.30 -23.49
C THR A 681 -43.90 -16.83 -24.65
N GLU A 682 -42.84 -17.57 -24.31
CA GLU A 682 -42.09 -18.38 -25.27
C GLU A 682 -42.83 -19.69 -25.61
N THR A 683 -42.97 -20.06 -26.89
CA THR A 683 -42.78 -21.47 -27.34
C THR A 683 -42.67 -21.69 -28.88
N ALA A 684 -41.85 -22.68 -29.24
CA ALA A 684 -42.03 -23.64 -30.36
C ALA A 684 -41.78 -23.26 -31.86
N VAL A 685 -40.51 -23.39 -32.28
CA VAL A 685 -40.01 -24.32 -33.36
C VAL A 685 -40.69 -24.38 -34.76
N SER A 686 -39.95 -23.97 -35.81
CA SER A 686 -39.74 -24.70 -37.10
C SER A 686 -38.73 -23.94 -38.01
N LYS A 687 -37.57 -24.51 -38.43
CA LYS A 687 -37.27 -25.45 -39.55
C LYS A 687 -37.20 -24.85 -40.99
N ALA A 688 -36.06 -24.23 -41.34
CA ALA A 688 -35.39 -24.23 -42.66
C ALA A 688 -34.00 -23.54 -42.47
N LYS A 689 -32.83 -23.95 -43.00
CA LYS A 689 -32.35 -25.07 -43.83
C LYS A 689 -32.28 -24.92 -45.36
N GLU A 690 -31.49 -23.95 -45.83
CA GLU A 690 -30.66 -23.90 -47.07
C GLU A 690 -29.82 -22.59 -46.97
N LYS A 691 -28.53 -22.45 -47.27
CA LYS A 691 -27.48 -23.17 -48.04
C LYS A 691 -27.53 -22.98 -49.57
N VAL A 692 -26.34 -22.79 -50.17
CA VAL A 692 -26.05 -22.32 -51.55
C VAL A 692 -26.22 -20.80 -51.70
N SER A 693 -25.28 -20.03 -52.27
CA SER A 693 -23.95 -20.40 -52.81
C SER A 693 -22.82 -20.09 -51.83
#